data_AF-A0AAY4B4A8-F1
#
_entry.id   AF-A0AAY4B4A8-F1
#
_cell.length_a   1.000
_cell.length_b   1.000
_cell.length_c   1.000
_cell.angle_alpha   90.00
_cell.angle_beta   90.00
_cell.angle_gamma   90.00
#
_symmetry.space_group_name_H-M   'P 1'
#
loop_
_entity.id
_entity.type
_entity.pdbx_description
1 polymer ?
#
loop_
_entity_poly.entity_id
_entity_poly.type
_entity_poly.pdbx_seq_one_letter_code
_entity_poly.pdbx_strand_id
1 'polypeptide(L)'
;MTARKSGSRLETEIERCRSEAQWDKIPELVRQLSAKLISNDDLGELLLGEAKLQQYLKENPIKQGASPRGNRPRLVEVRKHLTAALDRGNLKPDYMQEASLLMAKLSYVEGDHREALSQYSRVNLDQLQLVGTPVYRLSMIAEAYATKGLCLEKIPFGSPALSNRSVDRDQEIITCYEKSGDIALIYLQEAEKAISAGMQNRSPKPGPVAQEQELGYFLETGLQRAHVIHFKNGYRLNEDHHNLTRGVGRFREILRAVETRTTQNLRMTIARQLAEILLRGMCDQSYWSPLEDPPHHSPLDDPLRQTSHTKDYALSRRPRIYSGENLFCPQENTEEALLLLLISESMANRDAVLSRIPEHNNDRIISLQSASVVYDLLTIALGRRGQYEMLSECLERAMKFAFEEFHLWYQLALSLMAAGKSARAVKVLKECIRLKPDDPTIPLLAVKLCIGNLHWLEEGERFAQMVLDMGEKAAEFRAKGYLAVGLVYSLRATDASLRGMQEEYQKKALGAFQRAQSLSPTDHLAAFYLALQLAVSRQIPEALGYVRQALQLQGDDVHCLHLLALLLSAQKHYHDALNIVEMALSEYPENFVLLFTKVKLETLCRGPEEALLTCKHMLQIWKSCYNLTNPSDSGRGSSLLDRAIADRRQLNAMTLPDFSDPETGEAHPPPESVLCFFSFLFVLFLVLFVLASSSSSGAEPVSPLFFVPALYAPPLPSHTSKAEPSLKPTGHAFCDHALHRRPSSTSNTLWRVCVVIQSHGVVCSSPACCLPLTTRTETNDLFTHLQVCVCVCVCVCVCVCVCVCVCVCVCVCVCVWAVVA
;
A
#
# COMPACT_ATOMS: atom_id res chain seq x y z
N MET A 1 4.49 -8.41 -71.69
CA MET A 1 5.18 -7.67 -70.59
C MET A 1 4.76 -8.12 -69.18
N THR A 2 4.23 -9.33 -68.98
CA THR A 2 3.60 -9.74 -67.71
C THR A 2 4.56 -10.24 -66.62
N ALA A 3 5.70 -10.84 -66.99
CA ALA A 3 6.61 -11.49 -66.04
C ALA A 3 7.32 -10.56 -65.03
N ARG A 4 7.56 -9.28 -65.35
CA ARG A 4 8.28 -8.37 -64.45
C ARG A 4 7.50 -7.95 -63.18
N LYS A 5 6.18 -8.24 -63.10
CA LYS A 5 5.35 -7.92 -61.91
C LYS A 5 5.17 -9.07 -60.92
N SER A 6 5.67 -10.28 -61.21
CA SER A 6 5.56 -11.44 -60.31
C SER A 6 6.79 -11.68 -59.43
N GLY A 7 7.99 -11.27 -59.88
CA GLY A 7 9.22 -11.37 -59.08
C GLY A 7 9.13 -10.56 -57.78
N SER A 8 8.85 -9.26 -57.89
CA SER A 8 8.71 -8.37 -56.74
C SER A 8 7.65 -8.80 -55.72
N ARG A 9 6.56 -9.44 -56.17
CA ARG A 9 5.55 -10.01 -55.25
C ARG A 9 6.07 -11.20 -54.45
N LEU A 10 6.92 -12.03 -55.05
CA LEU A 10 7.54 -13.17 -54.37
C LEU A 10 8.62 -12.69 -53.39
N GLU A 11 9.43 -11.71 -53.80
CA GLU A 11 10.42 -11.05 -52.94
C GLU A 11 9.74 -10.44 -51.70
N THR A 12 8.66 -9.66 -51.86
CA THR A 12 7.92 -9.10 -50.71
C THR A 12 7.28 -10.16 -49.80
N GLU A 13 6.86 -11.31 -50.33
CA GLU A 13 6.29 -12.40 -49.51
C GLU A 13 7.38 -13.15 -48.74
N ILE A 14 8.60 -13.26 -49.30
CA ILE A 14 9.78 -13.76 -48.60
C ILE A 14 10.17 -12.80 -47.47
N GLU A 15 10.28 -11.50 -47.72
CA GLU A 15 10.57 -10.49 -46.69
C GLU A 15 9.51 -10.48 -45.57
N ARG A 16 8.23 -10.66 -45.93
CA ARG A 16 7.12 -10.80 -44.98
C ARG A 16 7.26 -12.07 -44.14
N CYS A 17 7.54 -13.22 -44.76
CA CYS A 17 7.73 -14.47 -44.03
C CYS A 17 8.97 -14.46 -43.10
N ARG A 18 10.07 -13.82 -43.51
CA ARG A 18 11.24 -13.59 -42.64
C ARG A 18 10.87 -12.71 -41.43
N SER A 19 10.11 -11.64 -41.67
CA SER A 19 9.70 -10.68 -40.63
C SER A 19 8.67 -11.28 -39.65
N GLU A 20 7.78 -12.15 -40.13
CA GLU A 20 6.81 -12.91 -39.32
C GLU A 20 7.39 -14.23 -38.77
N ALA A 21 8.71 -14.48 -38.92
CA ALA A 21 9.40 -15.71 -38.48
C ALA A 21 8.78 -17.04 -38.98
N GLN A 22 8.16 -17.03 -40.16
CA GLN A 22 7.45 -18.17 -40.78
C GLN A 22 8.41 -19.04 -41.60
N TRP A 23 9.47 -19.54 -40.94
CA TRP A 23 10.58 -20.27 -41.55
C TRP A 23 10.15 -21.49 -42.37
N ASP A 24 9.08 -22.19 -41.95
CA ASP A 24 8.55 -23.37 -42.63
C ASP A 24 8.07 -23.09 -44.08
N LYS A 25 7.76 -21.82 -44.40
CA LYS A 25 7.33 -21.41 -45.76
C LYS A 25 8.50 -21.04 -46.68
N ILE A 26 9.67 -20.72 -46.12
CA ILE A 26 10.80 -20.22 -46.91
C ILE A 26 11.29 -21.26 -47.95
N PRO A 27 11.41 -22.56 -47.66
CA PRO A 27 11.82 -23.56 -48.68
C PRO A 27 10.86 -23.66 -49.87
N GLU A 28 9.56 -23.47 -49.65
CA GLU A 28 8.55 -23.44 -50.71
C GLU A 28 8.72 -22.19 -51.59
N LEU A 29 8.86 -21.02 -50.96
CA LEU A 29 9.04 -19.74 -51.67
C LEU A 29 10.38 -19.69 -52.44
N VAL A 30 11.45 -20.27 -51.90
CA VAL A 30 12.76 -20.39 -52.58
C VAL A 30 12.67 -21.29 -53.81
N ARG A 31 11.99 -22.44 -53.73
CA ARG A 31 11.76 -23.31 -54.91
C ARG A 31 10.95 -22.60 -55.99
N GLN A 32 10.00 -21.75 -55.59
CA GLN A 32 9.23 -20.90 -56.49
C GLN A 32 10.01 -19.69 -57.03
N LEU A 33 11.17 -19.36 -56.46
CA LEU A 33 12.08 -18.31 -56.91
C LEU A 33 13.04 -18.86 -57.97
N SER A 34 13.74 -19.97 -57.69
CA SER A 34 14.64 -20.61 -58.66
C SER A 34 13.91 -21.12 -59.91
N ALA A 35 12.68 -21.63 -59.77
CA ALA A 35 11.81 -21.99 -60.90
C ALA A 35 11.35 -20.80 -61.77
N LYS A 36 11.62 -19.55 -61.36
CA LYS A 36 11.25 -18.32 -62.10
C LYS A 36 12.46 -17.45 -62.49
N LEU A 37 13.56 -17.53 -61.75
CA LEU A 37 14.82 -16.84 -62.03
C LEU A 37 16.00 -17.81 -61.84
N ILE A 38 16.49 -18.36 -62.95
CA ILE A 38 17.65 -19.26 -63.04
C ILE A 38 18.96 -18.57 -62.56
N SER A 39 18.95 -17.24 -62.41
CA SER A 39 20.10 -16.42 -62.00
C SER A 39 20.21 -16.15 -60.49
N ASN A 40 19.29 -16.66 -59.66
CA ASN A 40 19.14 -16.26 -58.25
C ASN A 40 19.46 -17.37 -57.22
N ASP A 41 20.15 -18.45 -57.61
CA ASP A 41 20.47 -19.58 -56.74
C ASP A 41 21.12 -19.17 -55.40
N ASP A 42 22.06 -18.22 -55.42
CA ASP A 42 22.81 -17.79 -54.22
C ASP A 42 21.92 -17.10 -53.18
N LEU A 43 20.83 -16.44 -53.61
CA LEU A 43 19.80 -15.90 -52.72
C LEU A 43 18.92 -17.02 -52.16
N GLY A 44 18.69 -18.08 -52.94
CA GLY A 44 18.05 -19.31 -52.46
C GLY A 44 18.87 -20.01 -51.38
N GLU A 45 20.18 -20.16 -51.59
CA GLU A 45 21.12 -20.73 -50.61
C GLU A 45 21.14 -19.92 -49.30
N LEU A 46 21.22 -18.59 -49.38
CA LEU A 46 21.13 -17.69 -48.21
C LEU A 46 19.84 -17.91 -47.40
N LEU A 47 18.69 -17.90 -48.07
CA LEU A 47 17.36 -18.04 -47.44
C LEU A 47 17.15 -19.45 -46.85
N LEU A 48 17.67 -20.50 -47.49
CA LEU A 48 17.64 -21.87 -46.96
C LEU A 48 18.57 -22.02 -45.75
N GLY A 49 19.76 -21.41 -45.77
CA GLY A 49 20.68 -21.36 -44.64
C GLY A 49 20.05 -20.67 -43.43
N GLU A 50 19.44 -19.49 -43.63
CA GLU A 50 18.73 -18.76 -42.56
C GLU A 50 17.56 -19.59 -41.98
N ALA A 51 16.67 -20.10 -42.83
CA ALA A 51 15.50 -20.84 -42.37
C ALA A 51 15.87 -22.10 -41.58
N LYS A 52 16.86 -22.88 -42.06
CA LYS A 52 17.38 -24.04 -41.33
C LYS A 52 18.03 -23.67 -39.99
N LEU A 53 18.77 -22.55 -39.92
CA LEU A 53 19.39 -22.08 -38.69
C LEU A 53 18.34 -21.67 -37.65
N GLN A 54 17.37 -20.86 -38.05
CA GLN A 54 16.31 -20.36 -37.16
C GLN A 54 15.37 -21.49 -36.70
N GLN A 55 15.05 -22.44 -37.59
CA GLN A 55 14.27 -23.63 -37.23
C GLN A 55 15.05 -24.55 -36.26
N TYR A 56 16.36 -24.76 -36.48
CA TYR A 56 17.20 -25.49 -35.54
C TYR A 56 17.25 -24.82 -34.16
N LEU A 57 17.38 -23.49 -34.10
CA LEU A 57 17.39 -22.72 -32.85
C LEU A 57 16.05 -22.81 -32.10
N LYS A 58 14.92 -22.79 -32.83
CA LYS A 58 13.57 -22.97 -32.27
C LYS A 58 13.37 -24.38 -31.70
N GLU A 59 13.87 -25.42 -32.38
CA GLU A 59 13.85 -26.81 -31.87
C GLU A 59 14.88 -27.06 -30.74
N ASN A 60 15.94 -26.25 -30.63
CA ASN A 60 17.04 -26.44 -29.67
C ASN A 60 17.37 -25.15 -28.89
N PRO A 61 16.42 -24.57 -28.11
CA PRO A 61 16.62 -23.28 -27.43
C PRO A 61 17.94 -23.20 -26.64
N ILE A 62 18.65 -22.09 -26.79
CA ILE A 62 19.90 -21.82 -26.08
C ILE A 62 19.54 -21.34 -24.67
N LYS A 63 20.06 -22.04 -23.65
CA LYS A 63 19.96 -21.59 -22.25
C LYS A 63 21.23 -20.83 -21.86
N GLN A 64 21.09 -19.79 -21.05
CA GLN A 64 22.23 -19.02 -20.55
C GLN A 64 23.22 -19.96 -19.82
N GLY A 65 24.50 -19.87 -20.15
CA GLY A 65 25.56 -20.72 -19.59
C GLY A 65 25.74 -22.10 -20.26
N ALA A 66 24.90 -22.49 -21.23
CA ALA A 66 25.04 -23.77 -21.92
C ALA A 66 26.37 -23.89 -22.70
N SER A 67 26.87 -25.12 -22.83
CA SER A 67 28.02 -25.46 -23.69
C SER A 67 27.69 -25.25 -25.18
N PRO A 68 28.70 -24.96 -26.03
CA PRO A 68 28.52 -24.87 -27.48
C PRO A 68 27.87 -26.12 -28.08
N ARG A 69 27.09 -25.97 -29.16
CA ARG A 69 26.30 -27.07 -29.72
C ARG A 69 27.12 -28.07 -30.55
N GLY A 70 28.34 -27.67 -30.98
CA GLY A 70 29.26 -28.46 -31.80
C GLY A 70 28.77 -28.70 -33.23
N ASN A 71 29.59 -29.38 -34.03
CA ASN A 71 29.35 -29.65 -35.46
C ASN A 71 28.23 -30.69 -35.67
N ARG A 72 26.97 -30.28 -35.47
CA ARG A 72 25.79 -31.12 -35.73
C ARG A 72 25.45 -31.15 -37.23
N PRO A 73 24.89 -32.25 -37.78
CA PRO A 73 24.61 -32.36 -39.22
C PRO A 73 23.80 -31.20 -39.82
N ARG A 74 22.73 -30.76 -39.13
CA ARG A 74 21.94 -29.60 -39.59
C ARG A 74 22.73 -28.27 -39.58
N LEU A 75 23.68 -28.09 -38.67
CA LEU A 75 24.55 -26.91 -38.64
C LEU A 75 25.60 -26.95 -39.76
N VAL A 76 26.13 -28.14 -40.07
CA VAL A 76 27.00 -28.36 -41.25
C VAL A 76 26.25 -28.07 -42.56
N GLU A 77 24.96 -28.42 -42.67
CA GLU A 77 24.11 -28.02 -43.80
C GLU A 77 23.94 -26.49 -43.89
N VAL A 78 23.64 -25.81 -42.77
CA VAL A 78 23.57 -24.33 -42.73
C VAL A 78 24.90 -23.72 -43.15
N ARG A 79 26.02 -24.24 -42.63
CA ARG A 79 27.37 -23.79 -42.99
C ARG A 79 27.61 -23.92 -44.49
N LYS A 80 27.26 -25.06 -45.08
CA LYS A 80 27.38 -25.31 -46.54
C LYS A 80 26.56 -24.30 -47.36
N HIS A 81 25.31 -24.04 -46.99
CA HIS A 81 24.45 -23.07 -47.68
C HIS A 81 25.00 -21.64 -47.59
N LEU A 82 25.39 -21.19 -46.39
CA LEU A 82 25.93 -19.83 -46.18
C LEU A 82 27.31 -19.65 -46.83
N THR A 83 28.18 -20.66 -46.81
CA THR A 83 29.46 -20.63 -47.54
C THR A 83 29.24 -20.60 -49.05
N ALA A 84 28.32 -21.41 -49.60
CA ALA A 84 28.00 -21.36 -51.03
C ALA A 84 27.47 -19.97 -51.48
N ALA A 85 26.66 -19.31 -50.64
CA ALA A 85 26.16 -17.96 -50.90
C ALA A 85 27.27 -16.87 -50.83
N LEU A 86 28.29 -17.04 -49.98
CA LEU A 86 29.40 -16.11 -49.82
C LEU A 86 30.49 -16.29 -50.89
N ASP A 87 30.93 -17.53 -51.14
CA ASP A 87 32.06 -17.85 -52.02
C ASP A 87 31.81 -17.49 -53.49
N ARG A 88 30.54 -17.52 -53.92
CA ARG A 88 30.13 -17.21 -55.30
C ARG A 88 30.00 -15.71 -55.58
N GLY A 89 29.77 -14.89 -54.55
CA GLY A 89 29.79 -13.42 -54.65
C GLY A 89 28.71 -12.73 -55.48
N ASN A 90 27.71 -13.44 -56.04
CA ASN A 90 26.68 -12.83 -56.92
C ASN A 90 25.57 -12.07 -56.16
N LEU A 91 25.59 -12.08 -54.83
CA LEU A 91 24.61 -11.39 -53.99
C LEU A 91 24.83 -9.87 -54.00
N LYS A 92 23.73 -9.11 -53.84
CA LYS A 92 23.78 -7.66 -53.56
C LYS A 92 24.58 -7.41 -52.26
N PRO A 93 25.28 -6.26 -52.11
CA PRO A 93 26.04 -5.95 -50.90
C PRO A 93 25.24 -6.10 -49.60
N ASP A 94 23.96 -5.69 -49.62
CA ASP A 94 23.05 -5.91 -48.48
C ASP A 94 22.93 -7.38 -48.08
N TYR A 95 22.73 -8.30 -49.05
CA TYR A 95 22.59 -9.73 -48.80
C TYR A 95 23.92 -10.41 -48.47
N MET A 96 25.05 -9.93 -48.98
CA MET A 96 26.38 -10.36 -48.54
C MET A 96 26.60 -10.06 -47.05
N GLN A 97 26.15 -8.90 -46.57
CA GLN A 97 26.16 -8.61 -45.12
C GLN A 97 25.26 -9.56 -44.34
N GLU A 98 24.05 -9.89 -44.82
CA GLU A 98 23.16 -10.85 -44.14
C GLU A 98 23.81 -12.23 -44.03
N ALA A 99 24.44 -12.71 -45.11
CA ALA A 99 25.17 -13.97 -45.12
C ALA A 99 26.33 -13.99 -44.10
N SER A 100 27.12 -12.91 -44.00
CA SER A 100 28.17 -12.78 -42.97
C SER A 100 27.61 -12.68 -41.54
N LEU A 101 26.50 -11.98 -41.31
CA LEU A 101 25.87 -11.89 -39.99
C LEU A 101 25.31 -13.26 -39.53
N LEU A 102 24.72 -14.02 -40.45
CA LEU A 102 24.22 -15.37 -40.19
C LEU A 102 25.38 -16.37 -39.98
N MET A 103 26.46 -16.24 -40.75
CA MET A 103 27.69 -17.03 -40.54
C MET A 103 28.33 -16.74 -39.17
N ALA A 104 28.35 -15.48 -38.74
CA ALA A 104 28.83 -15.11 -37.41
C ALA A 104 27.95 -15.69 -36.28
N LYS A 105 26.61 -15.65 -36.44
CA LYS A 105 25.66 -16.29 -35.52
C LYS A 105 25.88 -17.81 -35.47
N LEU A 106 26.09 -18.45 -36.61
CA LEU A 106 26.39 -19.89 -36.71
C LEU A 106 27.69 -20.25 -35.97
N SER A 107 28.79 -19.51 -36.21
CA SER A 107 30.06 -19.73 -35.51
C SER A 107 29.93 -19.58 -34.00
N TYR A 108 29.13 -18.63 -33.48
CA TYR A 108 28.83 -18.56 -32.05
C TYR A 108 28.10 -19.81 -31.51
N VAL A 109 27.13 -20.35 -32.26
CA VAL A 109 26.35 -21.55 -31.87
C VAL A 109 27.21 -22.82 -31.87
N GLU A 110 28.11 -22.96 -32.85
CA GLU A 110 29.06 -24.07 -32.93
C GLU A 110 30.17 -23.97 -31.85
N GLY A 111 30.62 -22.75 -31.54
CA GLY A 111 31.55 -22.43 -30.45
C GLY A 111 32.74 -21.54 -30.81
N ASP A 112 32.93 -21.19 -32.08
CA ASP A 112 34.01 -20.30 -32.52
C ASP A 112 33.61 -18.83 -32.32
N HIS A 113 33.87 -18.36 -31.10
CA HIS A 113 33.67 -16.96 -30.72
C HIS A 113 34.68 -16.00 -31.37
N ARG A 114 35.83 -16.49 -31.87
CA ARG A 114 36.85 -15.64 -32.51
C ARG A 114 36.46 -15.34 -33.95
N GLU A 115 36.06 -16.35 -34.70
CA GLU A 115 35.60 -16.16 -36.08
C GLU A 115 34.28 -15.36 -36.14
N ALA A 116 33.38 -15.54 -35.15
CA ALA A 116 32.20 -14.69 -35.04
C ALA A 116 32.55 -13.19 -34.91
N LEU A 117 33.55 -12.83 -34.07
CA LEU A 117 34.02 -11.43 -33.96
C LEU A 117 34.77 -10.95 -35.20
N SER A 118 35.55 -11.81 -35.87
CA SER A 118 36.17 -11.54 -37.16
C SER A 118 35.12 -11.11 -38.20
N GLN A 119 34.05 -11.89 -38.34
CA GLN A 119 32.94 -11.59 -39.26
C GLN A 119 32.19 -10.30 -38.87
N TYR A 120 31.85 -10.07 -37.59
CA TYR A 120 31.20 -8.82 -37.18
C TYR A 120 32.09 -7.58 -37.38
N SER A 121 33.41 -7.72 -37.24
CA SER A 121 34.38 -6.65 -37.51
C SER A 121 34.48 -6.34 -39.00
N ARG A 122 34.39 -7.36 -39.87
CA ARG A 122 34.37 -7.21 -41.33
C ARG A 122 33.08 -6.59 -41.87
N VAL A 123 31.94 -6.86 -41.23
CA VAL A 123 30.63 -6.25 -41.59
C VAL A 123 30.51 -4.80 -41.09
N ASN A 124 31.22 -4.46 -40.00
CA ASN A 124 31.17 -3.16 -39.31
C ASN A 124 29.74 -2.74 -38.94
N LEU A 125 29.21 -3.35 -37.86
CA LEU A 125 27.82 -3.17 -37.41
C LEU A 125 27.36 -1.71 -37.28
N ASP A 126 28.26 -0.81 -36.87
CA ASP A 126 27.95 0.61 -36.63
C ASP A 126 27.69 1.41 -37.92
N GLN A 127 27.96 0.83 -39.10
CA GLN A 127 27.62 1.42 -40.42
C GLN A 127 26.27 0.94 -40.98
N LEU A 128 25.58 0.01 -40.31
CA LEU A 128 24.32 -0.56 -40.81
C LEU A 128 23.13 0.40 -40.61
N GLN A 129 22.35 0.59 -41.67
CA GLN A 129 21.22 1.53 -41.66
C GLN A 129 19.99 0.96 -40.93
N LEU A 130 19.33 1.80 -40.12
CA LEU A 130 18.11 1.47 -39.35
C LEU A 130 16.83 2.17 -39.88
N VAL A 131 16.99 3.07 -40.85
CA VAL A 131 15.94 3.89 -41.46
C VAL A 131 15.65 3.35 -42.86
N GLY A 132 14.37 3.13 -43.19
CA GLY A 132 13.95 2.45 -44.43
C GLY A 132 14.16 0.92 -44.45
N THR A 133 14.94 0.39 -43.50
CA THR A 133 15.29 -1.02 -43.36
C THR A 133 14.07 -1.94 -43.09
N PRO A 134 13.97 -3.11 -43.75
CA PRO A 134 12.87 -4.06 -43.51
C PRO A 134 12.94 -4.69 -42.11
N VAL A 135 11.79 -5.11 -41.59
CA VAL A 135 11.60 -5.50 -40.18
C VAL A 135 12.50 -6.67 -39.76
N TYR A 136 12.63 -7.73 -40.57
CA TYR A 136 13.52 -8.86 -40.28
C TYR A 136 14.99 -8.43 -40.09
N ARG A 137 15.46 -7.43 -40.86
CA ARG A 137 16.86 -6.96 -40.84
C ARG A 137 17.16 -6.13 -39.60
N LEU A 138 16.16 -5.45 -39.01
CA LEU A 138 16.28 -4.86 -37.68
C LEU A 138 16.49 -5.92 -36.59
N SER A 139 15.76 -7.06 -36.64
CA SER A 139 16.00 -8.19 -35.74
C SER A 139 17.43 -8.73 -35.89
N MET A 140 17.88 -8.99 -37.13
CA MET A 140 19.23 -9.51 -37.35
C MET A 140 20.34 -8.58 -36.83
N ILE A 141 20.17 -7.26 -36.94
CA ILE A 141 21.13 -6.28 -36.40
C ILE A 141 21.12 -6.32 -34.86
N ALA A 142 19.94 -6.35 -34.22
CA ALA A 142 19.85 -6.49 -32.77
C ALA A 142 20.50 -7.79 -32.26
N GLU A 143 20.19 -8.93 -32.90
CA GLU A 143 20.79 -10.23 -32.59
C GLU A 143 22.31 -10.25 -32.83
N ALA A 144 22.81 -9.57 -33.87
CA ALA A 144 24.24 -9.47 -34.16
C ALA A 144 24.99 -8.72 -33.07
N TYR A 145 24.46 -7.58 -32.59
CA TYR A 145 25.05 -6.87 -31.44
C TYR A 145 25.02 -7.70 -30.15
N ALA A 146 23.92 -8.41 -29.85
CA ALA A 146 23.86 -9.32 -28.70
C ALA A 146 24.89 -10.46 -28.82
N THR A 147 25.04 -11.03 -30.02
CA THR A 147 26.00 -12.11 -30.28
C THR A 147 27.43 -11.60 -30.19
N LYS A 148 27.73 -10.38 -30.67
CA LYS A 148 29.04 -9.73 -30.49
C LYS A 148 29.36 -9.56 -28.99
N GLY A 149 28.41 -9.08 -28.19
CA GLY A 149 28.55 -8.97 -26.73
C GLY A 149 28.83 -10.33 -26.07
N LEU A 150 28.06 -11.36 -26.43
CA LEU A 150 28.25 -12.74 -25.94
C LEU A 150 29.61 -13.33 -26.32
N CYS A 151 30.10 -13.09 -27.54
CA CYS A 151 31.45 -13.49 -27.96
C CYS A 151 32.54 -12.74 -27.17
N LEU A 152 32.36 -11.43 -26.95
CA LEU A 152 33.28 -10.63 -26.15
C LEU A 152 33.32 -11.06 -24.68
N GLU A 153 32.20 -11.50 -24.09
CA GLU A 153 32.21 -12.09 -22.74
C GLU A 153 32.97 -13.42 -22.65
N LYS A 154 32.97 -14.22 -23.74
CA LYS A 154 33.45 -15.61 -23.73
C LYS A 154 34.96 -15.78 -23.96
N ILE A 155 35.66 -14.76 -24.45
CA ILE A 155 37.10 -14.85 -24.76
C ILE A 155 37.94 -14.39 -23.56
N PRO A 156 38.68 -15.28 -22.85
CA PRO A 156 39.48 -14.90 -21.70
C PRO A 156 40.64 -13.96 -22.07
N PHE A 157 41.14 -13.21 -21.09
CA PHE A 157 42.21 -12.22 -21.26
C PHE A 157 43.59 -12.88 -21.36
N GLY A 158 44.48 -12.32 -22.20
CA GLY A 158 45.89 -12.74 -22.29
C GLY A 158 46.77 -11.98 -21.31
N SER A 159 47.00 -12.56 -20.12
CA SER A 159 47.84 -12.07 -19.01
C SER A 159 47.36 -10.80 -18.27
N PRO A 160 47.50 -10.69 -16.93
CA PRO A 160 46.75 -9.69 -16.13
C PRO A 160 47.29 -8.24 -16.14
N ALA A 161 48.26 -7.91 -16.98
CA ALA A 161 49.18 -6.79 -16.75
C ALA A 161 48.69 -5.38 -17.20
N LEU A 162 47.42 -5.21 -17.60
CA LEU A 162 46.90 -3.96 -18.20
C LEU A 162 45.46 -3.65 -17.75
N SER A 163 45.32 -3.15 -16.52
CA SER A 163 44.02 -2.79 -15.89
C SER A 163 43.11 -1.91 -16.76
N ASN A 164 43.63 -0.82 -17.31
CA ASN A 164 42.83 0.14 -18.10
C ASN A 164 42.16 -0.51 -19.31
N ARG A 165 42.81 -1.48 -19.96
CA ARG A 165 42.24 -2.19 -21.12
C ARG A 165 41.12 -3.18 -20.78
N SER A 166 40.89 -3.48 -19.49
CA SER A 166 39.67 -4.19 -19.09
C SER A 166 38.46 -3.27 -19.17
N VAL A 167 38.59 -2.05 -18.63
CA VAL A 167 37.48 -1.08 -18.54
C VAL A 167 36.94 -0.71 -19.92
N ASP A 168 37.82 -0.45 -20.89
CA ASP A 168 37.43 -0.17 -22.29
C ASP A 168 36.60 -1.32 -22.89
N ARG A 169 36.98 -2.58 -22.59
CA ARG A 169 36.34 -3.78 -23.14
C ARG A 169 35.03 -4.12 -22.43
N ASP A 170 34.96 -3.94 -21.11
CA ASP A 170 33.72 -4.08 -20.35
C ASP A 170 32.69 -3.02 -20.81
N GLN A 171 33.13 -1.80 -21.12
CA GLN A 171 32.29 -0.76 -21.71
C GLN A 171 31.90 -1.07 -23.17
N GLU A 172 32.77 -1.70 -23.98
CA GLU A 172 32.38 -2.20 -25.31
C GLU A 172 31.29 -3.30 -25.21
N ILE A 173 31.43 -4.24 -24.26
CA ILE A 173 30.45 -5.31 -24.01
C ILE A 173 29.09 -4.70 -23.64
N ILE A 174 29.07 -3.76 -22.70
CA ILE A 174 27.86 -3.01 -22.31
C ILE A 174 27.26 -2.32 -23.54
N THR A 175 28.05 -1.54 -24.27
CA THR A 175 27.61 -0.80 -25.46
C THR A 175 27.02 -1.71 -26.53
N CYS A 176 27.54 -2.93 -26.72
CA CYS A 176 26.95 -3.92 -27.62
C CYS A 176 25.55 -4.34 -27.17
N TYR A 177 25.34 -4.62 -25.88
CA TYR A 177 24.00 -4.95 -25.37
C TYR A 177 23.05 -3.75 -25.37
N GLU A 178 23.53 -2.53 -25.09
CA GLU A 178 22.69 -1.33 -25.13
C GLU A 178 22.20 -1.01 -26.55
N LYS A 179 23.09 -1.04 -27.55
CA LYS A 179 22.72 -0.97 -28.97
C LYS A 179 21.77 -2.10 -29.37
N SER A 180 22.02 -3.33 -28.90
CA SER A 180 21.14 -4.48 -29.17
C SER A 180 19.72 -4.29 -28.65
N GLY A 181 19.57 -3.91 -27.36
CA GLY A 181 18.27 -3.66 -26.75
C GLY A 181 17.51 -2.50 -27.38
N ASP A 182 18.19 -1.39 -27.69
CA ASP A 182 17.57 -0.23 -28.33
C ASP A 182 17.04 -0.58 -29.74
N ILE A 183 17.78 -1.38 -30.51
CA ILE A 183 17.36 -1.85 -31.84
C ILE A 183 16.29 -2.95 -31.75
N ALA A 184 16.34 -3.81 -30.73
CA ALA A 184 15.30 -4.80 -30.46
C ALA A 184 13.94 -4.14 -30.17
N LEU A 185 13.91 -3.05 -29.36
CA LEU A 185 12.69 -2.28 -29.12
C LEU A 185 12.13 -1.67 -30.42
N ILE A 186 12.98 -1.15 -31.31
CA ILE A 186 12.56 -0.64 -32.63
C ILE A 186 11.96 -1.77 -33.49
N TYR A 187 12.62 -2.94 -33.52
CA TYR A 187 12.15 -4.12 -34.25
C TYR A 187 10.76 -4.56 -33.77
N LEU A 188 10.56 -4.75 -32.46
CA LEU A 188 9.30 -5.23 -31.89
C LEU A 188 8.15 -4.25 -32.16
N GLN A 189 8.39 -2.94 -32.04
CA GLN A 189 7.39 -1.90 -32.32
C GLN A 189 6.99 -1.81 -33.81
N GLU A 190 7.89 -2.08 -34.75
CA GLU A 190 7.52 -2.14 -36.18
C GLU A 190 6.93 -3.50 -36.59
N ALA A 191 7.33 -4.60 -35.95
CA ALA A 191 6.74 -5.92 -36.17
C ALA A 191 5.25 -5.94 -35.77
N GLU A 192 4.92 -5.45 -34.57
CA GLU A 192 3.52 -5.37 -34.10
C GLU A 192 2.66 -4.44 -34.98
N LYS A 193 3.24 -3.32 -35.44
CA LYS A 193 2.61 -2.41 -36.40
C LYS A 193 2.37 -3.07 -37.77
N ALA A 194 3.31 -3.87 -38.27
CA ALA A 194 3.15 -4.61 -39.52
C ALA A 194 2.05 -5.68 -39.41
N ILE A 195 2.02 -6.43 -38.30
CA ILE A 195 0.96 -7.41 -37.99
C ILE A 195 -0.41 -6.72 -37.93
N SER A 196 -0.50 -5.58 -37.25
CA SER A 196 -1.73 -4.80 -37.12
C SER A 196 -2.27 -4.29 -38.46
N ALA A 197 -1.41 -3.78 -39.34
CA ALA A 197 -1.78 -3.39 -40.70
C ALA A 197 -2.19 -4.59 -41.58
N GLY A 198 -1.61 -5.77 -41.34
CA GLY A 198 -1.99 -7.02 -42.00
C GLY A 198 -3.39 -7.51 -41.62
N MET A 199 -3.84 -7.28 -40.39
CA MET A 199 -5.18 -7.69 -39.92
C MET A 199 -6.31 -6.89 -40.60
N GLN A 200 -6.14 -5.58 -40.79
CA GLN A 200 -7.16 -4.73 -41.44
C GLN A 200 -7.46 -5.12 -42.90
N ASN A 201 -6.53 -5.82 -43.56
CA ASN A 201 -6.65 -6.25 -44.96
C ASN A 201 -7.14 -7.70 -45.12
N ARG A 202 -7.56 -8.38 -44.05
CA ARG A 202 -8.09 -9.75 -44.10
C ARG A 202 -9.57 -9.78 -43.70
N SER A 203 -10.42 -10.25 -44.63
CA SER A 203 -11.82 -10.58 -44.32
C SER A 203 -11.89 -11.67 -43.23
N PRO A 204 -12.80 -11.55 -42.24
CA PRO A 204 -12.78 -12.39 -41.04
C PRO A 204 -13.16 -13.85 -41.35
N LYS A 205 -12.14 -14.69 -41.55
CA LYS A 205 -12.24 -16.15 -41.43
C LYS A 205 -11.58 -16.62 -40.13
N PRO A 206 -12.15 -17.61 -39.41
CA PRO A 206 -11.50 -18.22 -38.26
C PRO A 206 -10.31 -19.07 -38.73
N GLY A 207 -9.14 -18.43 -38.86
CA GLY A 207 -7.85 -19.11 -38.90
C GLY A 207 -7.39 -19.48 -37.48
N PRO A 208 -6.31 -20.27 -37.34
CA PRO A 208 -5.74 -20.60 -36.03
C PRO A 208 -5.34 -19.33 -35.27
N VAL A 209 -5.37 -19.42 -33.94
CA VAL A 209 -4.97 -18.35 -33.01
C VAL A 209 -3.65 -17.74 -33.45
N ALA A 210 -3.56 -16.40 -33.39
CA ALA A 210 -2.34 -15.68 -33.76
C ALA A 210 -1.16 -16.23 -32.96
N GLN A 211 -0.17 -16.82 -33.65
CA GLN A 211 1.00 -17.40 -33.01
C GLN A 211 1.69 -16.33 -32.18
N GLU A 212 1.85 -16.59 -30.88
CA GLU A 212 2.58 -15.72 -29.99
C GLU A 212 4.03 -15.63 -30.47
N GLN A 213 4.49 -14.41 -30.74
CA GLN A 213 5.85 -14.20 -31.24
C GLN A 213 6.82 -14.19 -30.06
N GLU A 214 7.10 -15.40 -29.58
CA GLU A 214 8.06 -15.70 -28.52
C GLU A 214 9.42 -15.03 -28.79
N LEU A 215 10.03 -14.50 -27.72
CA LEU A 215 11.26 -13.75 -27.82
C LEU A 215 12.46 -14.69 -27.96
N GLY A 216 13.23 -14.57 -29.04
CA GLY A 216 14.42 -15.39 -29.21
C GLY A 216 15.54 -15.02 -28.23
N TYR A 217 16.25 -16.02 -27.70
CA TYR A 217 17.37 -15.91 -26.74
C TYR A 217 18.32 -14.71 -26.97
N PHE A 218 18.66 -14.41 -28.23
CA PHE A 218 19.55 -13.29 -28.57
C PHE A 218 18.89 -11.91 -28.33
N LEU A 219 17.59 -11.77 -28.58
CA LEU A 219 16.82 -10.56 -28.31
C LEU A 219 16.54 -10.39 -26.80
N GLU A 220 16.23 -11.49 -26.09
CA GLU A 220 16.14 -11.48 -24.62
C GLU A 220 17.46 -11.02 -24.00
N THR A 221 18.57 -11.59 -24.46
CA THR A 221 19.91 -11.20 -24.02
C THR A 221 20.18 -9.73 -24.34
N GLY A 222 19.86 -9.25 -25.54
CA GLY A 222 20.03 -7.84 -25.91
C GLY A 222 19.26 -6.88 -25.00
N LEU A 223 18.03 -7.21 -24.64
CA LEU A 223 17.17 -6.38 -23.78
C LEU A 223 17.56 -6.43 -22.29
N GLN A 224 18.00 -7.60 -21.79
CA GLN A 224 18.29 -7.80 -20.36
C GLN A 224 19.75 -7.57 -19.97
N ARG A 225 20.71 -7.96 -20.82
CA ARG A 225 22.09 -8.15 -20.38
C ARG A 225 22.80 -6.84 -20.00
N ALA A 226 22.45 -5.73 -20.62
CA ALA A 226 23.03 -4.41 -20.30
C ALA A 226 22.80 -4.02 -18.83
N HIS A 227 21.55 -3.95 -18.37
CA HIS A 227 21.24 -3.59 -16.98
C HIS A 227 21.71 -4.68 -16.00
N VAL A 228 21.66 -5.96 -16.39
CA VAL A 228 22.20 -7.07 -15.59
C VAL A 228 23.71 -6.92 -15.37
N ILE A 229 24.48 -6.30 -16.29
CA ILE A 229 25.90 -6.01 -16.09
C ILE A 229 26.09 -4.78 -15.19
N HIS A 230 25.36 -3.68 -15.44
CA HIS A 230 25.41 -2.46 -14.61
C HIS A 230 25.20 -2.77 -13.11
N PHE A 231 24.26 -3.66 -12.78
CA PHE A 231 24.01 -4.09 -11.41
C PHE A 231 24.93 -5.22 -10.88
N LYS A 232 25.64 -5.97 -11.74
CA LYS A 232 26.51 -7.10 -11.31
C LYS A 232 27.99 -6.76 -11.18
N ASN A 233 28.44 -5.60 -11.64
CA ASN A 233 29.87 -5.28 -11.65
C ASN A 233 30.50 -5.12 -10.25
N GLY A 234 29.69 -5.00 -9.18
CA GLY A 234 30.16 -5.01 -7.79
C GLY A 234 30.69 -6.34 -7.27
N TYR A 235 30.65 -7.44 -8.06
CA TYR A 235 30.97 -8.80 -7.58
C TYR A 235 32.14 -9.49 -8.31
N ARG A 236 32.96 -8.75 -9.09
CA ARG A 236 34.08 -9.32 -9.89
C ARG A 236 35.48 -8.93 -9.43
N LEU A 237 35.59 -7.94 -8.54
CA LEU A 237 36.80 -7.53 -7.83
C LEU A 237 36.41 -7.36 -6.36
N ASN A 238 37.38 -7.38 -5.44
CA ASN A 238 37.12 -7.37 -3.99
C ASN A 238 36.80 -5.95 -3.45
N GLU A 239 36.01 -5.18 -4.20
CA GLU A 239 35.69 -3.77 -3.99
C GLU A 239 34.27 -3.51 -4.57
N ASP A 240 33.32 -3.04 -3.76
CA ASP A 240 31.85 -3.04 -4.01
C ASP A 240 31.33 -2.05 -5.09
N HIS A 241 31.88 -2.11 -6.30
CA HIS A 241 31.60 -1.18 -7.41
C HIS A 241 30.23 -1.40 -8.10
N HIS A 242 29.18 -0.79 -7.58
CA HIS A 242 27.87 -0.74 -8.23
C HIS A 242 27.75 0.54 -9.08
N ASN A 243 27.26 0.45 -10.33
CA ASN A 243 26.88 1.62 -11.13
C ASN A 243 25.35 1.70 -11.19
N LEU A 244 24.75 2.15 -10.08
CA LEU A 244 23.31 2.13 -9.91
C LEU A 244 22.64 3.12 -10.87
N THR A 245 23.29 4.25 -11.16
CA THR A 245 22.74 5.31 -12.01
C THR A 245 22.55 4.87 -13.46
N ARG A 246 23.54 4.24 -14.12
CA ARG A 246 23.36 3.70 -15.49
C ARG A 246 22.39 2.50 -15.51
N GLY A 247 22.36 1.69 -14.44
CA GLY A 247 21.39 0.60 -14.30
C GLY A 247 19.93 1.08 -14.25
N VAL A 248 19.63 2.05 -13.38
CA VAL A 248 18.32 2.73 -13.27
C VAL A 248 17.97 3.46 -14.57
N GLY A 249 18.95 4.12 -15.21
CA GLY A 249 18.77 4.73 -16.53
C GLY A 249 18.29 3.72 -17.58
N ARG A 250 18.95 2.56 -17.71
CA ARG A 250 18.54 1.50 -18.65
C ARG A 250 17.17 0.89 -18.33
N PHE A 251 16.80 0.76 -17.04
CA PHE A 251 15.44 0.38 -16.66
C PHE A 251 14.39 1.42 -17.10
N ARG A 252 14.62 2.71 -16.80
CA ARG A 252 13.73 3.81 -17.21
C ARG A 252 13.59 3.90 -18.73
N GLU A 253 14.67 3.71 -19.50
CA GLU A 253 14.61 3.71 -20.97
C GLU A 253 13.74 2.58 -21.55
N ILE A 254 13.86 1.35 -21.03
CA ILE A 254 13.04 0.20 -21.47
C ILE A 254 11.56 0.41 -21.09
N LEU A 255 11.28 0.99 -19.92
CA LEU A 255 9.92 1.25 -19.47
C LEU A 255 9.24 2.41 -20.20
N ARG A 256 10.00 3.48 -20.53
CA ARG A 256 9.54 4.64 -21.31
C ARG A 256 9.30 4.33 -22.79
N ALA A 257 9.89 3.24 -23.33
CA ALA A 257 9.54 2.76 -24.66
C ALA A 257 8.08 2.29 -24.72
N VAL A 258 7.39 2.61 -25.82
CA VAL A 258 5.99 2.21 -26.05
C VAL A 258 5.86 0.69 -26.03
N GLU A 259 4.93 0.21 -25.22
CA GLU A 259 4.60 -1.21 -25.00
C GLU A 259 4.25 -1.93 -26.31
N THR A 260 4.72 -3.18 -26.39
CA THR A 260 4.27 -4.20 -27.36
C THR A 260 3.82 -5.44 -26.58
N ARG A 261 2.97 -6.29 -27.15
CA ARG A 261 2.57 -7.57 -26.51
C ARG A 261 3.78 -8.39 -26.06
N THR A 262 4.80 -8.46 -26.91
CA THR A 262 6.06 -9.18 -26.67
C THR A 262 6.95 -8.60 -25.57
N THR A 263 6.70 -7.36 -25.11
CA THR A 263 7.47 -6.72 -24.03
C THR A 263 6.72 -6.64 -22.70
N GLN A 264 5.48 -7.13 -22.60
CA GLN A 264 4.64 -7.00 -21.39
C GLN A 264 5.28 -7.65 -20.15
N ASN A 265 5.64 -8.94 -20.21
CA ASN A 265 6.27 -9.66 -19.09
C ASN A 265 7.64 -9.04 -18.70
N LEU A 266 8.44 -8.62 -19.69
CA LEU A 266 9.70 -7.90 -19.46
C LEU A 266 9.47 -6.58 -18.70
N ARG A 267 8.48 -5.77 -19.13
CA ARG A 267 8.16 -4.49 -18.50
C ARG A 267 7.53 -4.65 -17.11
N MET A 268 6.71 -5.67 -16.88
CA MET A 268 6.24 -6.05 -15.54
C MET A 268 7.42 -6.36 -14.60
N THR A 269 8.33 -7.22 -15.03
CA THR A 269 9.50 -7.63 -14.22
C THR A 269 10.43 -6.45 -13.93
N ILE A 270 10.75 -5.64 -14.95
CA ILE A 270 11.62 -4.47 -14.80
C ILE A 270 10.95 -3.38 -13.94
N ALA A 271 9.63 -3.17 -14.05
CA ALA A 271 8.91 -2.20 -13.22
C ALA A 271 9.01 -2.55 -11.73
N ARG A 272 8.78 -3.82 -11.37
CA ARG A 272 8.99 -4.31 -9.99
C ARG A 272 10.43 -4.12 -9.54
N GLN A 273 11.42 -4.52 -10.35
CA GLN A 273 12.84 -4.40 -10.00
C GLN A 273 13.31 -2.95 -9.82
N LEU A 274 12.79 -2.02 -10.63
CA LEU A 274 13.07 -0.59 -10.46
C LEU A 274 12.38 -0.03 -9.20
N ALA A 275 11.14 -0.43 -8.92
CA ALA A 275 10.45 -0.05 -7.68
C ALA A 275 11.18 -0.55 -6.41
N GLU A 276 11.76 -1.76 -6.45
CA GLU A 276 12.65 -2.22 -5.37
C GLU A 276 13.84 -1.28 -5.19
N ILE A 277 14.57 -0.96 -6.26
CA ILE A 277 15.74 -0.07 -6.19
C ILE A 277 15.36 1.31 -5.64
N LEU A 278 14.22 1.87 -6.06
CA LEU A 278 13.72 3.17 -5.57
C LEU A 278 13.36 3.16 -4.07
N LEU A 279 12.87 2.05 -3.53
CA LEU A 279 12.41 1.93 -2.14
C LEU A 279 13.50 1.54 -1.13
N ARG A 280 14.51 0.76 -1.55
CA ARG A 280 15.61 0.25 -0.67
C ARG A 280 17.04 0.59 -1.10
N GLY A 281 17.23 1.14 -2.31
CA GLY A 281 18.56 1.47 -2.86
C GLY A 281 18.75 2.95 -3.20
N MET A 282 17.74 3.79 -3.01
CA MET A 282 17.78 5.24 -3.25
C MET A 282 17.04 5.99 -2.14
N CYS A 283 17.27 7.29 -2.06
CA CYS A 283 16.59 8.21 -1.16
C CYS A 283 16.25 9.51 -1.90
N ASP A 284 15.45 10.38 -1.28
CA ASP A 284 14.94 11.61 -1.90
C ASP A 284 16.07 12.56 -2.36
N GLN A 285 17.26 12.49 -1.71
CA GLN A 285 18.45 13.28 -2.09
C GLN A 285 19.26 12.68 -3.26
N SER A 286 19.04 11.41 -3.61
CA SER A 286 19.69 10.72 -4.73
C SER A 286 18.75 10.48 -5.91
N TYR A 287 17.55 11.06 -5.84
CA TYR A 287 16.54 11.02 -6.89
C TYR A 287 16.83 12.02 -8.02
N TRP A 288 16.38 11.67 -9.23
CA TRP A 288 16.25 12.57 -10.37
C TRP A 288 15.04 12.11 -11.19
N SER A 289 14.30 13.01 -11.84
CA SER A 289 13.07 12.65 -12.55
C SER A 289 13.35 11.76 -13.77
N PRO A 290 12.44 10.84 -14.18
CA PRO A 290 12.65 9.98 -15.36
C PRO A 290 12.75 10.72 -16.71
N LEU A 291 12.51 12.03 -16.74
CA LEU A 291 12.69 12.91 -17.90
C LEU A 291 13.97 13.75 -17.86
N GLU A 292 14.65 13.83 -16.71
CA GLU A 292 15.88 14.60 -16.51
C GLU A 292 17.12 13.77 -16.81
N ASP A 293 18.22 14.43 -17.13
CA ASP A 293 19.54 13.80 -17.18
C ASP A 293 20.01 13.48 -15.74
N PRO A 294 20.69 12.33 -15.52
CA PRO A 294 21.20 11.95 -14.21
C PRO A 294 22.27 12.93 -13.69
N PRO A 295 22.41 13.11 -12.37
CA PRO A 295 23.38 14.03 -11.78
C PRO A 295 24.82 13.64 -12.14
N HIS A 296 25.67 14.63 -12.46
CA HIS A 296 27.09 14.41 -12.81
C HIS A 296 27.93 13.80 -11.68
N HIS A 297 27.47 13.90 -10.44
CA HIS A 297 28.02 13.23 -9.27
C HIS A 297 26.87 12.63 -8.47
N SER A 298 26.61 11.33 -8.69
CA SER A 298 25.61 10.57 -7.95
C SER A 298 26.25 9.96 -6.69
N PRO A 299 25.64 10.08 -5.48
CA PRO A 299 26.10 9.37 -4.29
C PRO A 299 25.81 7.86 -4.34
N LEU A 300 25.23 7.37 -5.44
CA LEU A 300 24.92 5.96 -5.71
C LEU A 300 26.02 5.25 -6.53
N ASP A 301 27.03 5.99 -7.00
CA ASP A 301 28.16 5.48 -7.78
C ASP A 301 29.51 5.80 -7.08
N ASP A 302 30.57 5.11 -7.47
CA ASP A 302 31.93 5.29 -6.92
C ASP A 302 32.52 6.70 -7.23
N PRO A 303 32.86 7.51 -6.19
CA PRO A 303 33.42 8.85 -6.40
C PRO A 303 34.83 8.87 -7.03
N LEU A 304 35.53 7.74 -7.08
CA LEU A 304 36.83 7.62 -7.75
C LEU A 304 36.70 7.46 -9.28
N ARG A 305 35.51 7.14 -9.81
CA ARG A 305 35.26 6.97 -11.25
C ARG A 305 34.32 8.04 -11.81
N GLN A 306 34.92 9.10 -12.32
CA GLN A 306 34.24 10.09 -13.17
C GLN A 306 33.84 9.49 -14.55
N THR A 307 32.78 8.68 -14.58
CA THR A 307 32.18 8.21 -15.84
C THR A 307 31.12 9.20 -16.31
N SER A 308 31.20 9.69 -17.54
CA SER A 308 30.09 10.47 -18.10
C SER A 308 28.82 9.62 -18.20
N HIS A 309 27.72 10.10 -17.64
CA HIS A 309 26.43 9.41 -17.71
C HIS A 309 25.72 9.58 -19.08
N THR A 310 26.26 10.41 -19.97
CA THR A 310 25.83 10.52 -21.37
C THR A 310 26.02 9.20 -22.11
N LYS A 311 25.11 8.84 -23.04
CA LYS A 311 25.30 7.69 -23.93
C LYS A 311 26.53 7.88 -24.83
N ASP A 312 27.42 6.90 -24.82
CA ASP A 312 28.63 6.84 -25.64
C ASP A 312 28.35 6.55 -27.14
N TYR A 313 27.08 6.47 -27.55
CA TYR A 313 26.65 6.22 -28.93
C TYR A 313 25.34 6.93 -29.28
N ALA A 314 25.15 7.21 -30.58
CA ALA A 314 23.88 7.68 -31.13
C ALA A 314 23.45 6.78 -32.30
N LEU A 315 22.25 6.19 -32.20
CA LEU A 315 21.65 5.44 -33.31
C LEU A 315 20.92 6.37 -34.27
N SER A 316 20.97 6.05 -35.57
CA SER A 316 20.25 6.76 -36.65
C SER A 316 18.72 6.66 -36.55
N ARG A 317 18.21 5.79 -35.67
CA ARG A 317 16.80 5.64 -35.30
C ARG A 317 16.72 5.25 -33.83
N ARG A 318 15.72 5.76 -33.11
CA ARG A 318 15.41 5.41 -31.70
C ARG A 318 14.04 4.73 -31.60
N PRO A 319 13.78 3.91 -30.56
CA PRO A 319 12.44 3.39 -30.30
C PRO A 319 11.45 4.53 -30.00
N ARG A 320 10.16 4.31 -30.27
CA ARG A 320 9.10 5.24 -29.84
C ARG A 320 8.99 5.18 -28.32
N ILE A 321 8.88 6.36 -27.70
CA ILE A 321 8.65 6.53 -26.27
C ILE A 321 7.29 7.17 -25.99
N TYR A 322 6.74 6.91 -24.81
CA TYR A 322 5.59 7.65 -24.31
C TYR A 322 5.95 9.15 -24.23
N SER A 323 5.11 9.98 -24.83
CA SER A 323 5.34 11.42 -25.00
C SER A 323 4.00 12.16 -25.12
N GLY A 324 3.94 13.35 -24.53
CA GLY A 324 2.74 14.19 -24.45
C GLY A 324 2.77 15.07 -23.21
N GLU A 325 2.33 16.33 -23.32
CA GLU A 325 2.45 17.36 -22.28
C GLU A 325 1.63 17.07 -21.02
N ASN A 326 0.55 16.29 -21.15
CA ASN A 326 -0.35 15.91 -20.05
C ASN A 326 -0.06 14.52 -19.47
N LEU A 327 1.11 13.93 -19.73
CA LEU A 327 1.51 12.66 -19.12
C LEU A 327 2.05 12.91 -17.70
N PHE A 328 1.59 12.09 -16.74
CA PHE A 328 2.15 12.10 -15.39
C PHE A 328 3.63 11.70 -15.42
N CYS A 329 4.46 12.45 -14.69
CA CYS A 329 5.88 12.18 -14.52
C CYS A 329 6.21 12.26 -13.01
N PRO A 330 6.70 11.18 -12.39
CA PRO A 330 7.10 11.19 -10.99
C PRO A 330 8.15 12.25 -10.65
N GLN A 331 7.99 12.85 -9.47
CA GLN A 331 8.88 13.86 -8.90
C GLN A 331 9.67 13.33 -7.68
N GLU A 332 9.30 12.17 -7.13
CA GLU A 332 9.97 11.55 -5.98
C GLU A 332 9.99 10.00 -6.04
N ASN A 333 10.81 9.39 -5.19
CA ASN A 333 10.99 7.93 -5.08
C ASN A 333 9.67 7.17 -4.90
N THR A 334 8.78 7.65 -4.02
CA THR A 334 7.53 6.92 -3.72
C THR A 334 6.53 7.04 -4.86
N GLU A 335 6.45 8.19 -5.52
CA GLU A 335 5.59 8.35 -6.70
C GLU A 335 5.99 7.40 -7.84
N GLU A 336 7.29 7.29 -8.13
CA GLU A 336 7.76 6.39 -9.18
C GLU A 336 7.61 4.92 -8.77
N ALA A 337 7.95 4.56 -7.52
CA ALA A 337 7.75 3.21 -7.02
C ALA A 337 6.26 2.81 -7.06
N LEU A 338 5.34 3.66 -6.62
CA LEU A 338 3.90 3.40 -6.66
C LEU A 338 3.39 3.28 -8.11
N LEU A 339 3.80 4.17 -9.02
CA LEU A 339 3.45 4.08 -10.44
C LEU A 339 3.90 2.74 -11.05
N LEU A 340 5.14 2.34 -10.80
CA LEU A 340 5.72 1.10 -11.30
C LEU A 340 5.08 -0.16 -10.71
N LEU A 341 4.77 -0.13 -9.41
CA LEU A 341 4.09 -1.23 -8.73
C LEU A 341 2.64 -1.38 -9.21
N LEU A 342 1.91 -0.27 -9.43
CA LEU A 342 0.57 -0.30 -10.01
C LEU A 342 0.58 -0.80 -11.47
N ILE A 343 1.59 -0.44 -12.27
CA ILE A 343 1.79 -1.01 -13.61
C ILE A 343 2.03 -2.52 -13.49
N SER A 344 2.96 -2.96 -12.64
CA SER A 344 3.28 -4.39 -12.44
C SER A 344 2.08 -5.18 -11.91
N GLU A 345 1.30 -4.62 -10.99
CA GLU A 345 0.06 -5.21 -10.47
C GLU A 345 -0.99 -5.34 -11.59
N SER A 346 -1.16 -4.30 -12.41
CA SER A 346 -2.11 -4.31 -13.53
C SER A 346 -1.76 -5.32 -14.63
N MET A 347 -0.49 -5.72 -14.73
CA MET A 347 0.00 -6.77 -15.63
C MET A 347 -0.18 -8.15 -14.99
N ALA A 348 0.29 -8.35 -13.75
CA ALA A 348 0.12 -9.59 -12.98
C ALA A 348 -1.37 -9.99 -12.84
N ASN A 349 -2.27 -9.02 -12.79
CA ASN A 349 -3.72 -9.22 -12.75
C ASN A 349 -4.33 -9.78 -14.04
N ARG A 350 -3.64 -9.72 -15.20
CA ARG A 350 -4.13 -10.24 -16.49
C ARG A 350 -3.88 -11.73 -16.62
N ASP A 351 -2.68 -12.15 -16.22
CA ASP A 351 -2.19 -13.53 -16.36
C ASP A 351 -2.51 -14.39 -15.11
N ALA A 352 -3.34 -13.86 -14.22
CA ALA A 352 -3.72 -14.45 -12.93
C ALA A 352 -4.54 -15.75 -13.08
N VAL A 353 -3.93 -16.90 -12.80
CA VAL A 353 -4.63 -18.19 -12.85
C VAL A 353 -5.50 -18.37 -11.60
N LEU A 354 -6.79 -18.01 -11.71
CA LEU A 354 -7.78 -18.12 -10.62
C LEU A 354 -8.43 -19.52 -10.51
N SER A 355 -8.11 -20.45 -11.41
CA SER A 355 -8.72 -21.79 -11.46
C SER A 355 -8.27 -22.66 -10.28
N ARG A 356 -9.22 -23.15 -9.48
CA ARG A 356 -8.95 -24.01 -8.31
C ARG A 356 -8.80 -25.50 -8.64
N ILE A 357 -8.73 -25.85 -9.93
CA ILE A 357 -8.56 -27.23 -10.41
C ILE A 357 -7.14 -27.70 -10.06
N PRO A 358 -6.93 -28.97 -9.60
CA PRO A 358 -5.62 -29.46 -9.17
C PRO A 358 -4.51 -29.33 -10.22
N GLU A 359 -4.81 -29.52 -11.51
CA GLU A 359 -3.85 -29.35 -12.61
C GLU A 359 -3.17 -27.96 -12.61
N HIS A 360 -3.89 -26.90 -12.21
CA HIS A 360 -3.41 -25.51 -12.21
C HIS A 360 -2.72 -25.09 -10.89
N ASN A 361 -2.41 -26.03 -9.99
CA ASN A 361 -1.83 -25.68 -8.70
C ASN A 361 -0.43 -25.04 -8.82
N ASN A 362 0.37 -25.47 -9.79
CA ASN A 362 1.70 -24.88 -10.05
C ASN A 362 1.58 -23.46 -10.62
N ASP A 363 0.68 -23.26 -11.59
CA ASP A 363 0.44 -21.95 -12.21
C ASP A 363 -0.05 -20.92 -11.17
N ARG A 364 -0.89 -21.38 -10.23
CA ARG A 364 -1.34 -20.60 -9.06
C ARG A 364 -0.18 -20.20 -8.15
N ILE A 365 0.76 -21.10 -7.85
CA ILE A 365 1.93 -20.79 -7.02
C ILE A 365 2.82 -19.75 -7.71
N ILE A 366 3.06 -19.88 -9.02
CA ILE A 366 3.85 -18.92 -9.82
C ILE A 366 3.14 -17.55 -9.88
N SER A 367 1.81 -17.55 -10.08
CA SER A 367 0.99 -16.33 -10.05
C SER A 367 1.07 -15.63 -8.69
N LEU A 368 0.95 -16.39 -7.60
CA LEU A 368 1.00 -15.89 -6.23
C LEU A 368 2.38 -15.30 -5.89
N GLN A 369 3.48 -16.00 -6.20
CA GLN A 369 4.85 -15.51 -5.98
C GLN A 369 5.15 -14.25 -6.80
N SER A 370 4.63 -14.16 -8.02
CA SER A 370 4.81 -12.98 -8.88
C SER A 370 4.02 -11.77 -8.38
N ALA A 371 2.86 -12.00 -7.76
CA ALA A 371 2.00 -10.95 -7.22
C ALA A 371 2.40 -10.52 -5.80
N SER A 372 2.79 -11.46 -4.91
CA SER A 372 3.04 -11.17 -3.49
C SER A 372 4.11 -10.10 -3.30
N VAL A 373 5.25 -10.23 -4.00
CA VAL A 373 6.35 -9.25 -3.94
C VAL A 373 5.89 -7.86 -4.36
N VAL A 374 4.95 -7.73 -5.29
CA VAL A 374 4.38 -6.42 -5.68
C VAL A 374 3.53 -5.84 -4.54
N TYR A 375 2.72 -6.66 -3.87
CA TYR A 375 1.92 -6.22 -2.72
C TYR A 375 2.75 -5.96 -1.46
N ASP A 376 3.86 -6.67 -1.25
CA ASP A 376 4.82 -6.42 -0.18
C ASP A 376 5.54 -5.07 -0.39
N LEU A 377 5.94 -4.76 -1.63
CA LEU A 377 6.53 -3.47 -1.97
C LEU A 377 5.51 -2.33 -1.89
N LEU A 378 4.23 -2.56 -2.25
CA LEU A 378 3.13 -1.61 -2.00
C LEU A 378 2.91 -1.40 -0.50
N THR A 379 3.06 -2.45 0.32
CA THR A 379 2.99 -2.36 1.79
C THR A 379 4.11 -1.49 2.36
N ILE A 380 5.34 -1.64 1.87
CA ILE A 380 6.48 -0.80 2.25
C ILE A 380 6.27 0.66 1.80
N ALA A 381 5.86 0.88 0.54
CA ALA A 381 5.70 2.22 -0.02
C ALA A 381 4.56 3.01 0.65
N LEU A 382 3.37 2.41 0.79
CA LEU A 382 2.21 3.07 1.40
C LEU A 382 2.34 3.15 2.93
N GLY A 383 2.90 2.12 3.57
CA GLY A 383 3.11 2.09 5.01
C GLY A 383 4.06 3.19 5.51
N ARG A 384 5.18 3.43 4.80
CA ARG A 384 6.14 4.51 5.10
C ARG A 384 5.59 5.92 4.90
N ARG A 385 4.47 6.09 4.19
CA ARG A 385 3.74 7.36 4.01
C ARG A 385 2.42 7.41 4.82
N GLY A 386 2.18 6.44 5.73
CA GLY A 386 0.98 6.36 6.56
C GLY A 386 -0.33 6.06 5.80
N GLN A 387 -0.27 5.65 4.53
CA GLN A 387 -1.42 5.50 3.62
C GLN A 387 -2.16 4.17 3.81
N TYR A 388 -2.50 3.83 5.05
CA TYR A 388 -3.07 2.54 5.43
C TYR A 388 -4.44 2.25 4.81
N GLU A 389 -5.24 3.29 4.50
CA GLU A 389 -6.53 3.11 3.82
C GLU A 389 -6.35 2.59 2.40
N MET A 390 -5.54 3.27 1.57
CA MET A 390 -5.20 2.82 0.22
C MET A 390 -4.50 1.46 0.24
N LEU A 391 -3.64 1.22 1.24
CA LEU A 391 -2.98 -0.08 1.41
C LEU A 391 -3.99 -1.21 1.67
N SER A 392 -5.00 -0.99 2.53
CA SER A 392 -6.06 -1.98 2.74
C SER A 392 -6.79 -2.34 1.45
N GLU A 393 -7.03 -1.35 0.57
CA GLU A 393 -7.68 -1.55 -0.74
C GLU A 393 -6.76 -2.21 -1.78
N CYS A 394 -5.44 -2.01 -1.69
CA CYS A 394 -4.46 -2.80 -2.44
C CYS A 394 -4.47 -4.27 -2.00
N LEU A 395 -4.41 -4.54 -0.70
CA LEU A 395 -4.37 -5.90 -0.16
C LEU A 395 -5.71 -6.65 -0.33
N GLU A 396 -6.85 -5.97 -0.28
CA GLU A 396 -8.14 -6.55 -0.67
C GLU A 396 -8.16 -6.99 -2.15
N ARG A 397 -7.51 -6.24 -3.05
CA ARG A 397 -7.33 -6.64 -4.45
C ARG A 397 -6.33 -7.79 -4.63
N ALA A 398 -5.45 -8.03 -3.65
CA ALA A 398 -4.55 -9.18 -3.60
C ALA A 398 -5.27 -10.49 -3.21
N MET A 399 -6.36 -10.42 -2.42
CA MET A 399 -7.04 -11.61 -1.88
C MET A 399 -7.61 -12.57 -2.95
N LYS A 400 -7.73 -12.15 -4.21
CA LYS A 400 -8.07 -13.05 -5.33
C LYS A 400 -6.97 -14.09 -5.63
N PHE A 401 -5.71 -13.79 -5.31
CA PHE A 401 -4.58 -14.72 -5.39
C PHE A 401 -4.45 -15.58 -4.13
N ALA A 402 -4.81 -15.03 -2.96
CA ALA A 402 -4.65 -15.66 -1.65
C ALA A 402 -5.70 -16.76 -1.39
N PHE A 403 -5.34 -18.02 -1.64
CA PHE A 403 -6.09 -19.17 -1.12
C PHE A 403 -5.38 -19.71 0.13
N GLU A 404 -5.95 -19.41 1.30
CA GLU A 404 -5.44 -19.82 2.63
C GLU A 404 -4.00 -19.39 2.96
N GLU A 405 -3.43 -18.47 2.17
CA GLU A 405 -2.07 -17.96 2.36
C GLU A 405 -1.99 -16.97 3.53
N PHE A 406 -1.46 -17.45 4.67
CA PHE A 406 -1.42 -16.71 5.93
C PHE A 406 -0.85 -15.29 5.80
N HIS A 407 0.24 -15.13 5.04
CA HIS A 407 0.93 -13.85 4.90
C HIS A 407 0.00 -12.74 4.40
N LEU A 408 -0.71 -12.96 3.30
CA LEU A 408 -1.61 -11.95 2.72
C LEU A 408 -2.83 -11.67 3.60
N TRP A 409 -3.37 -12.69 4.30
CA TRP A 409 -4.42 -12.50 5.31
C TRP A 409 -3.94 -11.62 6.48
N TYR A 410 -2.74 -11.85 6.98
CA TYR A 410 -2.18 -11.11 8.11
C TYR A 410 -1.83 -9.66 7.76
N GLN A 411 -1.18 -9.43 6.61
CA GLN A 411 -0.90 -8.07 6.13
C GLN A 411 -2.21 -7.27 5.88
N LEU A 412 -3.26 -7.92 5.38
CA LEU A 412 -4.58 -7.29 5.26
C LEU A 412 -5.18 -6.96 6.64
N ALA A 413 -5.07 -7.85 7.63
CA ALA A 413 -5.55 -7.59 8.99
C ALA A 413 -4.82 -6.37 9.63
N LEU A 414 -3.50 -6.30 9.51
CA LEU A 414 -2.69 -5.20 10.03
C LEU A 414 -2.98 -3.88 9.32
N SER A 415 -3.11 -3.87 7.98
CA SER A 415 -3.48 -2.64 7.25
C SER A 415 -4.89 -2.15 7.57
N LEU A 416 -5.87 -3.04 7.75
CA LEU A 416 -7.22 -2.67 8.20
C LEU A 416 -7.21 -2.12 9.64
N MET A 417 -6.36 -2.66 10.51
CA MET A 417 -6.16 -2.16 11.88
C MET A 417 -5.55 -0.75 11.88
N ALA A 418 -4.46 -0.54 11.14
CA ALA A 418 -3.81 0.77 11.01
C ALA A 418 -4.70 1.81 10.27
N ALA A 419 -5.54 1.37 9.33
CA ALA A 419 -6.59 2.20 8.73
C ALA A 419 -7.69 2.62 9.74
N GLY A 420 -7.82 1.97 10.90
CA GLY A 420 -8.93 2.18 11.84
C GLY A 420 -10.22 1.48 11.42
N LYS A 421 -10.17 0.59 10.42
CA LYS A 421 -11.30 -0.22 9.91
C LYS A 421 -11.56 -1.43 10.84
N SER A 422 -11.56 -1.20 12.16
CA SER A 422 -11.44 -2.19 13.24
C SER A 422 -12.44 -3.35 13.16
N ALA A 423 -13.71 -3.08 12.87
CA ALA A 423 -14.76 -4.12 12.74
C ALA A 423 -14.55 -5.06 11.54
N ARG A 424 -13.71 -4.67 10.57
CA ARG A 424 -13.25 -5.52 9.46
C ARG A 424 -11.96 -6.26 9.85
N ALA A 425 -11.01 -5.56 10.46
CA ALA A 425 -9.76 -6.14 10.96
C ALA A 425 -10.01 -7.35 11.89
N VAL A 426 -10.93 -7.25 12.87
CA VAL A 426 -11.32 -8.38 13.74
C VAL A 426 -11.84 -9.60 12.97
N LYS A 427 -12.53 -9.41 11.83
CA LYS A 427 -13.01 -10.52 10.98
C LYS A 427 -11.86 -11.18 10.21
N VAL A 428 -10.91 -10.40 9.71
CA VAL A 428 -9.71 -10.92 9.03
C VAL A 428 -8.77 -11.61 10.02
N LEU A 429 -8.62 -11.09 11.25
CA LEU A 429 -7.88 -11.72 12.34
C LEU A 429 -8.46 -13.09 12.73
N LYS A 430 -9.78 -13.30 12.69
CA LYS A 430 -10.38 -14.63 12.90
C LYS A 430 -9.92 -15.67 11.88
N GLU A 431 -9.80 -15.29 10.61
CA GLU A 431 -9.23 -16.18 9.59
C GLU A 431 -7.72 -16.38 9.79
N CYS A 432 -6.98 -15.34 10.21
CA CYS A 432 -5.57 -15.48 10.56
C CYS A 432 -5.36 -16.48 11.72
N ILE A 433 -6.21 -16.44 12.75
CA ILE A 433 -6.23 -17.40 13.88
C ILE A 433 -6.58 -18.82 13.40
N ARG A 434 -7.52 -18.96 12.46
CA ARG A 434 -7.87 -20.26 11.85
C ARG A 434 -6.70 -20.86 11.07
N LEU A 435 -5.92 -20.02 10.38
CA LEU A 435 -4.77 -20.43 9.56
C LEU A 435 -3.51 -20.71 10.40
N LYS A 436 -3.29 -19.97 11.50
CA LYS A 436 -2.13 -20.10 12.38
C LYS A 436 -2.57 -20.07 13.87
N PRO A 437 -3.14 -21.17 14.40
CA PRO A 437 -3.69 -21.23 15.75
C PRO A 437 -2.65 -21.24 16.87
N ASP A 438 -1.37 -21.45 16.56
CA ASP A 438 -0.26 -21.48 17.53
C ASP A 438 0.30 -20.09 17.89
N ASP A 439 -0.21 -19.01 17.27
CA ASP A 439 0.33 -17.66 17.43
C ASP A 439 -0.52 -16.81 18.40
N PRO A 440 -0.05 -16.48 19.62
CA PRO A 440 -0.80 -15.70 20.60
C PRO A 440 -0.96 -14.22 20.19
N THR A 441 -0.13 -13.71 19.28
CA THR A 441 -0.14 -12.30 18.83
C THR A 441 -1.46 -11.93 18.17
N ILE A 442 -1.99 -12.83 17.35
CA ILE A 442 -3.17 -12.60 16.50
C ILE A 442 -4.46 -12.42 17.33
N PRO A 443 -4.82 -13.32 18.29
CA PRO A 443 -5.95 -13.08 19.17
C PRO A 443 -5.69 -11.90 20.12
N LEU A 444 -4.47 -11.64 20.57
CA LEU A 444 -4.15 -10.47 21.41
C LEU A 444 -4.43 -9.13 20.69
N LEU A 445 -4.06 -9.02 19.40
CA LEU A 445 -4.46 -7.88 18.54
C LEU A 445 -5.98 -7.79 18.38
N ALA A 446 -6.68 -8.92 18.28
CA ALA A 446 -8.14 -8.94 18.22
C ALA A 446 -8.77 -8.47 19.55
N VAL A 447 -8.20 -8.80 20.72
CA VAL A 447 -8.63 -8.22 22.01
C VAL A 447 -8.43 -6.70 22.00
N LYS A 448 -7.25 -6.20 21.60
CA LYS A 448 -6.93 -4.75 21.55
C LYS A 448 -7.98 -3.96 20.77
N LEU A 449 -8.44 -4.50 19.64
CA LEU A 449 -9.53 -3.91 18.84
C LEU A 449 -10.92 -4.04 19.48
N CYS A 450 -11.22 -5.16 20.14
CA CYS A 450 -12.50 -5.38 20.82
C CYS A 450 -12.68 -4.54 22.09
N ILE A 451 -11.62 -4.29 22.87
CA ILE A 451 -11.69 -3.48 24.11
C ILE A 451 -11.53 -1.97 23.87
N GLY A 452 -11.00 -1.59 22.71
CA GLY A 452 -11.02 -0.21 22.23
C GLY A 452 -12.37 0.17 21.61
N ASN A 453 -12.32 0.94 20.53
CA ASN A 453 -13.46 1.69 19.96
C ASN A 453 -14.67 0.81 19.50
N LEU A 454 -14.53 -0.52 19.45
CA LEU A 454 -15.64 -1.44 19.16
C LEU A 454 -16.48 -1.79 20.40
N HIS A 455 -15.89 -1.78 21.59
CA HIS A 455 -16.52 -2.20 22.86
C HIS A 455 -17.15 -3.62 22.83
N TRP A 456 -16.58 -4.52 22.05
CA TRP A 456 -17.05 -5.91 21.88
C TRP A 456 -16.52 -6.82 23.01
N LEU A 457 -16.88 -6.53 24.25
CA LEU A 457 -16.33 -7.19 25.44
C LEU A 457 -16.61 -8.71 25.51
N GLU A 458 -17.64 -9.22 24.83
CA GLU A 458 -17.86 -10.67 24.67
C GLU A 458 -16.80 -11.34 23.81
N GLU A 459 -16.50 -10.75 22.65
CA GLU A 459 -15.48 -11.26 21.74
C GLU A 459 -14.08 -11.05 22.31
N GLY A 460 -13.86 -9.95 23.03
CA GLY A 460 -12.62 -9.69 23.78
C GLY A 460 -12.31 -10.77 24.82
N GLU A 461 -13.29 -11.23 25.61
CA GLU A 461 -13.10 -12.34 26.55
C GLU A 461 -12.75 -13.64 25.82
N ARG A 462 -13.45 -13.95 24.72
CA ARG A 462 -13.20 -15.16 23.91
C ARG A 462 -11.77 -15.18 23.38
N PHE A 463 -11.30 -14.11 22.73
CA PHE A 463 -9.93 -14.02 22.25
C PHE A 463 -8.89 -14.05 23.38
N ALA A 464 -9.15 -13.38 24.51
CA ALA A 464 -8.23 -13.36 25.64
C ALA A 464 -8.12 -14.74 26.33
N GLN A 465 -9.21 -15.51 26.39
CA GLN A 465 -9.17 -16.90 26.86
C GLN A 465 -8.43 -17.82 25.89
N MET A 466 -8.60 -17.66 24.56
CA MET A 466 -7.83 -18.45 23.57
C MET A 466 -6.31 -18.34 23.78
N VAL A 467 -5.80 -17.18 24.21
CA VAL A 467 -4.37 -16.98 24.56
C VAL A 467 -3.96 -17.77 25.80
N LEU A 468 -4.85 -17.91 26.78
CA LEU A 468 -4.58 -18.66 28.01
C LEU A 468 -4.72 -20.18 27.80
N ASP A 469 -5.62 -20.60 26.93
CA ASP A 469 -5.84 -22.00 26.54
C ASP A 469 -4.65 -22.59 25.74
N MET A 470 -3.81 -21.75 25.12
CA MET A 470 -2.53 -22.15 24.50
C MET A 470 -1.50 -22.68 25.52
N GLY A 471 -1.70 -22.42 26.82
CA GLY A 471 -0.89 -22.99 27.90
C GLY A 471 0.59 -22.58 27.86
N GLU A 472 1.48 -23.56 27.80
CA GLU A 472 2.94 -23.33 27.80
C GLU A 472 3.46 -22.74 26.49
N LYS A 473 2.76 -22.98 25.36
CA LYS A 473 3.12 -22.40 24.04
C LYS A 473 3.14 -20.86 24.05
N ALA A 474 2.33 -20.25 24.91
CA ALA A 474 2.22 -18.80 25.01
C ALA A 474 3.33 -18.15 25.86
N ALA A 475 4.15 -18.91 26.61
CA ALA A 475 5.28 -18.43 27.41
C ALA A 475 5.08 -17.03 28.03
N GLU A 476 5.76 -16.01 27.51
CA GLU A 476 5.71 -14.60 27.95
C GLU A 476 4.38 -13.90 27.63
N PHE A 477 3.77 -14.22 26.48
CA PHE A 477 2.44 -13.74 26.10
C PHE A 477 1.35 -14.23 27.05
N ARG A 478 1.59 -15.25 27.88
CA ARG A 478 0.64 -15.69 28.92
C ARG A 478 0.39 -14.60 29.97
N ALA A 479 1.40 -13.80 30.32
CA ALA A 479 1.21 -12.63 31.18
C ALA A 479 0.33 -11.58 30.49
N LYS A 480 0.62 -11.28 29.21
CA LYS A 480 -0.19 -10.39 28.36
C LYS A 480 -1.63 -10.89 28.15
N GLY A 481 -1.85 -12.21 28.14
CA GLY A 481 -3.17 -12.86 28.12
C GLY A 481 -3.97 -12.64 29.41
N TYR A 482 -3.33 -12.79 30.58
CA TYR A 482 -3.99 -12.44 31.85
C TYR A 482 -4.26 -10.93 31.97
N LEU A 483 -3.37 -10.09 31.45
CA LEU A 483 -3.59 -8.64 31.35
C LEU A 483 -4.83 -8.33 30.49
N ALA A 484 -4.94 -8.95 29.31
CA ALA A 484 -6.07 -8.83 28.41
C ALA A 484 -7.40 -9.27 29.05
N VAL A 485 -7.42 -10.43 29.74
CA VAL A 485 -8.60 -10.90 30.51
C VAL A 485 -8.96 -9.92 31.63
N GLY A 486 -7.96 -9.37 32.34
CA GLY A 486 -8.16 -8.38 33.39
C GLY A 486 -8.82 -7.10 32.88
N LEU A 487 -8.35 -6.57 31.75
CA LEU A 487 -8.93 -5.38 31.10
C LEU A 487 -10.39 -5.61 30.68
N VAL A 488 -10.69 -6.76 30.06
CA VAL A 488 -12.07 -7.11 29.65
C VAL A 488 -13.00 -7.18 30.87
N TYR A 489 -12.58 -7.81 31.97
CA TYR A 489 -13.39 -7.84 33.19
C TYR A 489 -13.51 -6.48 33.87
N SER A 490 -12.48 -5.63 33.83
CA SER A 490 -12.52 -4.27 34.39
C SER A 490 -13.52 -3.37 33.63
N LEU A 491 -13.56 -3.48 32.30
CA LEU A 491 -14.56 -2.82 31.46
C LEU A 491 -15.98 -3.37 31.73
N ARG A 492 -16.16 -4.70 31.80
CA ARG A 492 -17.46 -5.29 32.16
C ARG A 492 -17.94 -4.92 33.57
N ALA A 493 -17.03 -4.72 34.52
CA ALA A 493 -17.36 -4.21 35.84
C ALA A 493 -17.88 -2.75 35.83
N THR A 494 -17.52 -1.99 34.79
CA THR A 494 -17.98 -0.61 34.56
C THR A 494 -19.34 -0.60 33.86
N ASP A 495 -19.55 -1.49 32.87
CA ASP A 495 -20.82 -1.66 32.16
C ASP A 495 -21.93 -2.31 33.00
N ALA A 496 -21.57 -3.16 33.96
CA ALA A 496 -22.54 -3.98 34.71
C ALA A 496 -23.51 -3.11 35.53
N SER A 497 -24.80 -3.20 35.22
CA SER A 497 -25.87 -2.44 35.89
C SER A 497 -26.21 -2.94 37.30
N LEU A 498 -25.90 -4.21 37.61
CA LEU A 498 -26.16 -4.84 38.91
C LEU A 498 -24.89 -4.83 39.77
N ARG A 499 -24.95 -4.20 40.94
CA ARG A 499 -23.82 -4.10 41.88
C ARG A 499 -23.16 -5.45 42.21
N GLY A 500 -23.94 -6.54 42.34
CA GLY A 500 -23.38 -7.87 42.56
C GLY A 500 -22.50 -8.37 41.40
N MET A 501 -22.86 -8.04 40.16
CA MET A 501 -22.05 -8.35 38.97
C MET A 501 -20.84 -7.42 38.85
N GLN A 502 -20.97 -6.13 39.23
CA GLN A 502 -19.82 -5.21 39.33
C GLN A 502 -18.77 -5.77 40.30
N GLU A 503 -19.17 -6.13 41.52
CA GLU A 503 -18.28 -6.68 42.55
C GLU A 503 -17.71 -8.06 42.16
N GLU A 504 -18.41 -8.86 41.36
CA GLU A 504 -17.88 -10.13 40.81
C GLU A 504 -16.82 -9.88 39.73
N TYR A 505 -17.10 -9.01 38.75
CA TYR A 505 -16.17 -8.69 37.69
C TYR A 505 -14.93 -7.93 38.20
N GLN A 506 -15.05 -7.07 39.21
CA GLN A 506 -13.88 -6.45 39.88
C GLN A 506 -12.96 -7.50 40.52
N LYS A 507 -13.51 -8.52 41.19
CA LYS A 507 -12.74 -9.63 41.77
C LYS A 507 -12.04 -10.46 40.69
N LYS A 508 -12.73 -10.73 39.57
CA LYS A 508 -12.17 -11.42 38.40
C LYS A 508 -11.04 -10.62 37.73
N ALA A 509 -11.23 -9.31 37.55
CA ALA A 509 -10.22 -8.40 37.01
C ALA A 509 -8.97 -8.34 37.91
N LEU A 510 -9.16 -8.13 39.22
CA LEU A 510 -8.07 -8.07 40.20
C LEU A 510 -7.25 -9.37 40.22
N GLY A 511 -7.92 -10.53 40.26
CA GLY A 511 -7.24 -11.84 40.22
C GLY A 511 -6.52 -12.13 38.90
N ALA A 512 -6.94 -11.52 37.79
CA ALA A 512 -6.24 -11.61 36.51
C ALA A 512 -5.00 -10.70 36.47
N PHE A 513 -5.11 -9.43 36.92
CA PHE A 513 -3.96 -8.52 37.01
C PHE A 513 -2.89 -9.00 38.00
N GLN A 514 -3.28 -9.56 39.15
CA GLN A 514 -2.35 -10.19 40.09
C GLN A 514 -1.58 -11.35 39.45
N ARG A 515 -2.24 -12.16 38.59
CA ARG A 515 -1.58 -13.22 37.84
C ARG A 515 -0.62 -12.68 36.77
N ALA A 516 -1.02 -11.65 36.03
CA ALA A 516 -0.15 -10.98 35.06
C ALA A 516 1.14 -10.48 35.73
N GLN A 517 1.02 -9.73 36.84
CA GLN A 517 2.17 -9.23 37.60
C GLN A 517 3.04 -10.33 38.22
N SER A 518 2.44 -11.46 38.62
CA SER A 518 3.20 -12.61 39.16
C SER A 518 3.98 -13.38 38.09
N LEU A 519 3.57 -13.29 36.82
CA LEU A 519 4.22 -13.95 35.68
C LEU A 519 5.23 -13.04 34.98
N SER A 520 4.99 -11.73 34.97
CA SER A 520 5.92 -10.72 34.45
C SER A 520 6.05 -9.56 35.44
N PRO A 521 6.94 -9.66 36.45
CA PRO A 521 7.13 -8.62 37.45
C PRO A 521 7.86 -7.37 36.91
N THR A 522 8.41 -7.46 35.69
CA THR A 522 9.08 -6.40 34.94
C THR A 522 8.13 -5.61 34.03
N ASP A 523 6.88 -6.07 33.82
CA ASP A 523 5.89 -5.35 33.02
C ASP A 523 5.25 -4.22 33.85
N HIS A 524 5.64 -2.97 33.54
CA HIS A 524 5.09 -1.78 34.18
C HIS A 524 3.58 -1.62 33.93
N LEU A 525 3.04 -2.13 32.81
CA LEU A 525 1.60 -2.05 32.52
C LEU A 525 0.82 -3.04 33.37
N ALA A 526 1.36 -4.23 33.63
CA ALA A 526 0.75 -5.17 34.57
C ALA A 526 0.68 -4.57 35.99
N ALA A 527 1.73 -3.88 36.43
CA ALA A 527 1.76 -3.18 37.72
C ALA A 527 0.78 -1.98 37.75
N PHE A 528 0.75 -1.18 36.68
CA PHE A 528 -0.15 -0.04 36.52
C PHE A 528 -1.63 -0.46 36.54
N TYR A 529 -2.03 -1.43 35.71
CA TYR A 529 -3.42 -1.86 35.64
C TYR A 529 -3.88 -2.60 36.91
N LEU A 530 -2.97 -3.32 37.59
CA LEU A 530 -3.22 -3.83 38.95
C LEU A 530 -3.47 -2.68 39.94
N ALA A 531 -2.62 -1.65 39.95
CA ALA A 531 -2.77 -0.48 40.80
C ALA A 531 -4.07 0.30 40.52
N LEU A 532 -4.43 0.44 39.24
CA LEU A 532 -5.68 1.07 38.81
C LEU A 532 -6.90 0.29 39.29
N GLN A 533 -6.89 -1.04 39.19
CA GLN A 533 -7.99 -1.88 39.69
C GLN A 533 -8.10 -1.84 41.22
N LEU A 534 -6.99 -1.76 41.95
CA LEU A 534 -6.96 -1.52 43.40
C LEU A 534 -7.50 -0.12 43.75
N ALA A 535 -7.15 0.92 42.97
CA ALA A 535 -7.65 2.29 43.14
C ALA A 535 -9.17 2.39 42.93
N VAL A 536 -9.70 1.73 41.89
CA VAL A 536 -11.15 1.57 41.65
C VAL A 536 -11.82 0.84 42.82
N SER A 537 -11.15 -0.18 43.35
CA SER A 537 -11.59 -0.93 44.55
C SER A 537 -11.37 -0.17 45.88
N ARG A 538 -10.92 1.09 45.81
CA ARG A 538 -10.60 2.00 46.94
C ARG A 538 -9.53 1.48 47.92
N GLN A 539 -8.71 0.52 47.51
CA GLN A 539 -7.56 0.01 48.27
C GLN A 539 -6.33 0.92 48.08
N ILE A 540 -6.46 2.17 48.52
CA ILE A 540 -5.51 3.27 48.23
C ILE A 540 -4.05 2.98 48.65
N PRO A 541 -3.75 2.39 49.82
CA PRO A 541 -2.36 2.12 50.22
C PRO A 541 -1.67 1.07 49.33
N GLU A 542 -2.40 0.03 48.94
CA GLU A 542 -1.89 -1.04 48.06
C GLU A 542 -1.71 -0.52 46.63
N ALA A 543 -2.67 0.25 46.13
CA ALA A 543 -2.56 0.94 44.85
C ALA A 543 -1.31 1.85 44.79
N LEU A 544 -1.05 2.65 45.84
CA LEU A 544 0.16 3.48 45.92
C LEU A 544 1.46 2.67 45.92
N GLY A 545 1.45 1.45 46.47
CA GLY A 545 2.58 0.52 46.37
C GLY A 545 2.85 0.12 44.91
N TYR A 546 1.83 -0.36 44.21
CA TYR A 546 1.97 -0.82 42.83
C TYR A 546 2.21 0.31 41.81
N VAL A 547 1.65 1.53 41.99
CA VAL A 547 2.03 2.68 41.13
C VAL A 547 3.49 3.05 41.34
N ARG A 548 4.01 3.02 42.57
CA ARG A 548 5.44 3.26 42.83
C ARG A 548 6.32 2.17 42.23
N GLN A 549 5.87 0.92 42.20
CA GLN A 549 6.56 -0.16 41.48
C GLN A 549 6.55 0.06 39.95
N ALA A 550 5.41 0.49 39.37
CA ALA A 550 5.34 0.83 37.95
C ALA A 550 6.28 2.00 37.59
N LEU A 551 6.33 3.05 38.41
CA LEU A 551 7.25 4.19 38.26
C LEU A 551 8.73 3.82 38.52
N GLN A 552 9.03 2.75 39.25
CA GLN A 552 10.38 2.20 39.37
C GLN A 552 10.82 1.43 38.11
N LEU A 553 9.88 0.95 37.31
CA LEU A 553 10.13 0.28 36.03
C LEU A 553 10.16 1.28 34.86
N GLN A 554 9.28 2.29 34.87
CA GLN A 554 9.19 3.38 33.90
C GLN A 554 8.85 4.69 34.63
N GLY A 555 9.86 5.51 34.93
CA GLY A 555 9.68 6.74 35.72
C GLY A 555 8.82 7.82 35.05
N ASP A 556 8.83 7.84 33.72
CA ASP A 556 8.26 8.93 32.93
C ASP A 556 6.82 8.63 32.45
N ASP A 557 6.24 7.46 32.75
CA ASP A 557 4.92 7.11 32.22
C ASP A 557 3.81 8.05 32.72
N VAL A 558 3.21 8.74 31.76
CA VAL A 558 2.14 9.74 31.96
C VAL A 558 0.92 9.15 32.68
N HIS A 559 0.61 7.87 32.49
CA HIS A 559 -0.55 7.23 33.12
C HIS A 559 -0.27 6.88 34.59
N CYS A 560 0.92 6.35 34.90
CA CYS A 560 1.38 6.12 36.26
C CYS A 560 1.52 7.42 37.07
N LEU A 561 2.09 8.48 36.49
CA LEU A 561 2.19 9.80 37.12
C LEU A 561 0.79 10.39 37.41
N HIS A 562 -0.14 10.29 36.46
CA HIS A 562 -1.52 10.74 36.65
C HIS A 562 -2.23 9.95 37.76
N LEU A 563 -2.08 8.61 37.78
CA LEU A 563 -2.68 7.76 38.81
C LEU A 563 -2.06 8.01 40.21
N LEU A 564 -0.75 8.29 40.30
CA LEU A 564 -0.11 8.71 41.54
C LEU A 564 -0.73 10.00 42.09
N ALA A 565 -0.89 11.03 41.25
CA ALA A 565 -1.53 12.28 41.65
C ALA A 565 -3.00 12.07 42.09
N LEU A 566 -3.76 11.24 41.37
CA LEU A 566 -5.13 10.91 41.75
C LEU A 566 -5.19 10.17 43.11
N LEU A 567 -4.29 9.23 43.38
CA LEU A 567 -4.19 8.53 44.66
C LEU A 567 -3.80 9.46 45.82
N LEU A 568 -2.85 10.38 45.60
CA LEU A 568 -2.48 11.41 46.58
C LEU A 568 -3.66 12.37 46.86
N SER A 569 -4.42 12.74 45.82
CA SER A 569 -5.63 13.57 45.99
C SER A 569 -6.73 12.85 46.79
N ALA A 570 -6.84 11.52 46.66
CA ALA A 570 -7.76 10.71 47.45
C ALA A 570 -7.34 10.61 48.94
N GLN A 571 -6.04 10.76 49.23
CA GLN A 571 -5.52 10.92 50.59
C GLN A 571 -5.61 12.37 51.12
N LYS A 572 -6.13 13.31 50.32
CA LYS A 572 -6.15 14.77 50.57
C LYS A 572 -4.78 15.45 50.58
N HIS A 573 -3.73 14.79 50.08
CA HIS A 573 -2.40 15.37 49.88
C HIS A 573 -2.39 16.23 48.60
N TYR A 574 -3.20 17.29 48.58
CA TYR A 574 -3.48 18.07 47.36
C TYR A 574 -2.28 18.85 46.82
N HIS A 575 -1.36 19.28 47.68
CA HIS A 575 -0.13 19.95 47.24
C HIS A 575 0.84 18.97 46.59
N ASP A 576 1.05 17.78 47.18
CA ASP A 576 1.88 16.73 46.57
C ASP A 576 1.28 16.23 45.25
N ALA A 577 -0.05 16.05 45.21
CA ALA A 577 -0.76 15.72 43.98
C ALA A 577 -0.58 16.78 42.88
N LEU A 578 -0.63 18.07 43.24
CA LEU A 578 -0.40 19.17 42.29
C LEU A 578 1.05 19.16 41.79
N ASN A 579 2.04 19.01 42.69
CA ASN A 579 3.45 18.93 42.33
C ASN A 579 3.74 17.80 41.33
N ILE A 580 3.13 16.61 41.52
CA ILE A 580 3.26 15.48 40.58
C ILE A 580 2.62 15.79 39.22
N VAL A 581 1.48 16.50 39.18
CA VAL A 581 0.86 16.91 37.90
C VAL A 581 1.67 18.01 37.22
N GLU A 582 2.28 18.93 37.95
CA GLU A 582 3.15 19.96 37.39
C GLU A 582 4.45 19.38 36.83
N MET A 583 5.02 18.37 37.49
CA MET A 583 6.13 17.56 36.97
C MET A 583 5.71 16.76 35.72
N ALA A 584 4.53 16.13 35.72
CA ALA A 584 4.03 15.43 34.53
C ALA A 584 3.73 16.41 33.36
N LEU A 585 3.44 17.68 33.65
CA LEU A 585 3.20 18.73 32.65
C LEU A 585 4.47 19.43 32.14
N SER A 586 5.65 19.25 32.77
CA SER A 586 6.91 19.70 32.14
C SER A 586 7.27 18.81 30.96
N GLU A 587 7.05 17.50 31.09
CA GLU A 587 7.32 16.53 30.02
C GLU A 587 6.16 16.42 29.01
N TYR A 588 4.91 16.58 29.47
CA TYR A 588 3.70 16.44 28.64
C TYR A 588 2.82 17.71 28.60
N PRO A 589 3.32 18.87 28.14
CA PRO A 589 2.62 20.16 28.23
C PRO A 589 1.32 20.23 27.41
N GLU A 590 1.18 19.48 26.31
CA GLU A 590 -0.06 19.43 25.51
C GLU A 590 -1.13 18.47 26.08
N ASN A 591 -0.87 17.80 27.21
CA ASN A 591 -1.78 16.77 27.73
C ASN A 591 -3.00 17.37 28.46
N PHE A 592 -4.11 17.45 27.73
CA PHE A 592 -5.40 17.91 28.25
C PHE A 592 -5.91 17.13 29.48
N VAL A 593 -5.61 15.83 29.61
CA VAL A 593 -6.08 15.01 30.75
C VAL A 593 -5.36 15.40 32.04
N LEU A 594 -4.04 15.65 31.97
CA LEU A 594 -3.27 16.21 33.08
C LEU A 594 -3.75 17.61 33.43
N LEU A 595 -3.94 18.48 32.43
CA LEU A 595 -4.46 19.85 32.63
C LEU A 595 -5.85 19.86 33.29
N PHE A 596 -6.76 18.95 32.91
CA PHE A 596 -8.05 18.78 33.59
C PHE A 596 -7.92 18.35 35.06
N THR A 597 -6.92 17.54 35.41
CA THR A 597 -6.64 17.21 36.81
C THR A 597 -5.98 18.38 37.55
N LYS A 598 -5.09 19.16 36.89
CA LYS A 598 -4.51 20.38 37.46
C LYS A 598 -5.60 21.38 37.86
N VAL A 599 -6.52 21.72 36.95
CA VAL A 599 -7.68 22.61 37.22
C VAL A 599 -8.49 22.15 38.44
N LYS A 600 -8.72 20.84 38.58
CA LYS A 600 -9.46 20.26 39.72
C LYS A 600 -8.67 20.36 41.04
N LEU A 601 -7.36 20.16 41.01
CA LEU A 601 -6.50 20.29 42.19
C LEU A 601 -6.35 21.75 42.61
N GLU A 602 -6.14 22.67 41.67
CA GLU A 602 -6.10 24.12 41.91
C GLU A 602 -7.39 24.62 42.56
N THR A 603 -8.54 24.18 42.07
CA THR A 603 -9.85 24.50 42.67
C THR A 603 -9.97 24.05 44.13
N LEU A 604 -9.24 22.99 44.54
CA LEU A 604 -9.26 22.43 45.90
C LEU A 604 -8.19 23.01 46.83
N CYS A 605 -7.02 23.46 46.33
CA CYS A 605 -5.88 23.85 47.17
C CYS A 605 -5.20 25.20 46.82
N ARG A 606 -5.65 25.90 45.79
CA ARG A 606 -5.16 27.24 45.38
C ARG A 606 -6.27 28.28 45.30
N GLY A 607 -7.42 27.93 44.72
CA GLY A 607 -8.57 28.79 44.50
C GLY A 607 -9.04 28.82 43.04
N PRO A 608 -10.18 29.46 42.74
CA PRO A 608 -10.79 29.43 41.42
C PRO A 608 -10.03 30.28 40.38
N GLU A 609 -9.25 31.28 40.79
CA GLU A 609 -8.53 32.16 39.86
C GLU A 609 -7.40 31.42 39.13
N GLU A 610 -6.58 30.65 39.85
CA GLU A 610 -5.52 29.79 39.30
C GLU A 610 -6.12 28.72 38.36
N ALA A 611 -7.21 28.07 38.78
CA ALA A 611 -7.93 27.11 37.95
C ALA A 611 -8.44 27.74 36.62
N LEU A 612 -8.90 29.00 36.65
CA LEU A 612 -9.30 29.74 35.46
C LEU A 612 -8.10 30.18 34.59
N LEU A 613 -6.93 30.44 35.18
CA LEU A 613 -5.69 30.65 34.42
C LEU A 613 -5.26 29.38 33.68
N THR A 614 -5.33 28.21 34.33
CA THR A 614 -5.08 26.91 33.68
C THR A 614 -6.12 26.63 32.59
N CYS A 615 -7.42 26.89 32.81
CA CYS A 615 -8.43 26.79 31.74
C CYS A 615 -8.14 27.73 30.56
N LYS A 616 -7.69 28.97 30.81
CA LYS A 616 -7.27 29.91 29.76
C LYS A 616 -6.06 29.38 28.98
N HIS A 617 -5.12 28.71 29.65
CA HIS A 617 -3.98 28.05 29.02
C HIS A 617 -4.40 26.85 28.16
N MET A 618 -5.31 25.99 28.64
CA MET A 618 -5.91 24.91 27.85
C MET A 618 -6.56 25.43 26.55
N LEU A 619 -7.24 26.57 26.61
CA LEU A 619 -7.84 27.21 25.42
C LEU A 619 -6.78 27.83 24.47
N GLN A 620 -5.57 28.14 24.95
CA GLN A 620 -4.46 28.55 24.09
C GLN A 620 -3.83 27.34 23.40
N ILE A 621 -3.56 26.25 24.14
CA ILE A 621 -3.07 24.98 23.57
C ILE A 621 -4.06 24.46 22.52
N TRP A 622 -5.36 24.41 22.83
CA TRP A 622 -6.40 23.98 21.89
C TRP A 622 -6.40 24.80 20.59
N LYS A 623 -6.28 26.12 20.69
CA LYS A 623 -6.12 26.99 19.51
C LYS A 623 -4.85 26.69 18.73
N SER A 624 -3.74 26.41 19.41
CA SER A 624 -2.47 26.05 18.76
C SER A 624 -2.58 24.72 17.99
N CYS A 625 -3.17 23.69 18.61
CA CYS A 625 -3.30 22.36 18.01
C CYS A 625 -4.27 22.33 16.80
N TYR A 626 -5.37 23.09 16.84
CA TYR A 626 -6.46 22.94 15.87
C TYR A 626 -6.60 24.08 14.83
N ASN A 627 -6.01 25.27 15.03
CA ASN A 627 -6.13 26.39 14.08
C ASN A 627 -5.29 26.23 12.79
N LEU A 628 -4.48 25.18 12.63
CA LEU A 628 -3.73 24.88 11.40
C LEU A 628 -4.63 24.40 10.23
N THR A 629 -5.95 24.43 10.40
CA THR A 629 -6.95 23.90 9.45
C THR A 629 -7.69 24.97 8.64
N ASN A 630 -7.05 26.11 8.34
CA ASN A 630 -7.55 27.10 7.36
C ASN A 630 -7.14 26.70 5.92
N PRO A 631 -8.05 26.22 5.05
CA PRO A 631 -7.69 25.68 3.74
C PRO A 631 -7.53 26.76 2.65
N SER A 632 -7.04 27.95 3.02
CA SER A 632 -7.19 29.17 2.22
C SER A 632 -6.04 30.18 2.39
N ASP A 633 -4.79 29.71 2.30
CA ASP A 633 -3.72 30.44 1.57
C ASP A 633 -2.46 29.55 1.40
N SER A 634 -2.35 28.88 0.25
CA SER A 634 -1.12 28.24 -0.26
C SER A 634 -1.33 27.81 -1.71
N GLY A 635 -1.14 28.75 -2.65
CA GLY A 635 -1.26 28.47 -4.07
C GLY A 635 0.04 27.89 -4.66
N ARG A 636 -0.09 26.78 -5.42
CA ARG A 636 0.97 26.10 -6.19
C ARG A 636 2.11 25.45 -5.37
N GLY A 637 2.27 24.13 -5.50
CA GLY A 637 3.60 23.50 -5.41
C GLY A 637 3.80 22.38 -4.38
N SER A 638 2.91 22.18 -3.40
CA SER A 638 3.03 21.04 -2.46
C SER A 638 2.43 19.76 -3.04
N SER A 639 3.00 18.62 -2.68
CA SER A 639 2.54 17.30 -3.14
C SER A 639 1.10 17.00 -2.74
N LEU A 640 0.39 16.21 -3.56
CA LEU A 640 -0.91 15.64 -3.20
C LEU A 640 -0.81 14.64 -2.03
N LEU A 641 0.40 14.17 -1.68
CA LEU A 641 0.66 13.12 -0.69
C LEU A 641 0.92 13.66 0.73
N ASP A 642 1.40 14.90 0.89
CA ASP A 642 1.71 15.49 2.22
C ASP A 642 0.48 15.74 3.09
N ARG A 643 -0.72 15.75 2.49
CA ARG A 643 -1.96 16.27 3.08
C ARG A 643 -2.62 15.37 4.13
N ALA A 644 -1.92 14.34 4.62
CA ALA A 644 -2.46 13.28 5.47
C ALA A 644 -1.85 13.18 6.89
N ILE A 645 -0.80 13.95 7.21
CA ILE A 645 0.02 13.72 8.43
C ILE A 645 -0.57 14.39 9.69
N ALA A 646 -1.51 15.33 9.56
CA ALA A 646 -1.93 16.20 10.67
C ALA A 646 -3.08 15.67 11.56
N ASP A 647 -3.89 14.70 11.10
CA ASP A 647 -5.20 14.41 11.71
C ASP A 647 -5.32 12.99 12.28
N ARG A 648 -4.53 12.70 13.33
CA ARG A 648 -4.73 11.55 14.23
C ARG A 648 -4.15 11.75 15.64
N ARG A 649 -4.19 12.99 16.15
CA ARG A 649 -3.97 13.28 17.58
C ARG A 649 -5.29 13.25 18.33
N GLN A 650 -5.32 12.45 19.39
CA GLN A 650 -6.51 11.79 19.90
C GLN A 650 -6.20 11.31 21.36
N LEU A 651 -7.17 11.08 22.25
CA LEU A 651 -6.95 10.69 23.66
C LEU A 651 -7.97 9.67 24.23
N ASN A 652 -7.47 8.81 25.14
CA ASN A 652 -8.14 7.83 26.01
C ASN A 652 -8.83 6.59 25.38
N ALA A 653 -8.16 5.44 25.47
CA ALA A 653 -8.76 4.10 25.61
C ALA A 653 -7.86 3.22 26.51
N MET A 654 -8.39 2.16 27.16
CA MET A 654 -7.54 1.17 27.84
C MET A 654 -6.92 0.21 26.81
N THR A 655 -5.82 0.63 26.21
CA THR A 655 -5.11 -0.14 25.18
C THR A 655 -4.18 -1.18 25.79
N LEU A 656 -4.20 -2.39 25.22
CA LEU A 656 -3.09 -3.33 25.33
C LEU A 656 -1.84 -2.79 24.59
N PRO A 657 -0.62 -3.10 25.07
CA PRO A 657 0.61 -2.74 24.36
C PRO A 657 0.65 -3.41 22.99
N ASP A 658 1.56 -2.96 22.12
CA ASP A 658 1.89 -3.70 20.93
C ASP A 658 2.73 -4.95 21.26
N PHE A 659 2.62 -5.96 20.40
CA PHE A 659 2.98 -7.34 20.75
C PHE A 659 4.29 -7.83 20.13
N SER A 660 5.02 -6.94 19.45
CA SER A 660 6.37 -7.16 18.90
C SER A 660 7.48 -7.13 19.96
N ASP A 661 8.69 -7.51 19.56
CA ASP A 661 9.87 -7.67 20.40
C ASP A 661 10.35 -6.39 21.13
N PRO A 662 11.05 -6.51 22.28
CA PRO A 662 11.36 -5.41 23.19
C PRO A 662 12.62 -4.59 22.81
N GLU A 663 13.03 -4.54 21.53
CA GLU A 663 14.18 -3.74 21.07
C GLU A 663 13.83 -2.82 19.89
N THR A 664 13.03 -1.78 20.15
CA THR A 664 12.99 -0.58 19.30
C THR A 664 12.48 0.64 20.09
N GLY A 665 13.37 1.57 20.39
CA GLY A 665 13.05 2.79 21.14
C GLY A 665 12.56 3.92 20.22
N GLU A 666 11.29 3.86 19.79
CA GLU A 666 10.65 4.93 19.02
C GLU A 666 9.35 5.42 19.70
N ALA A 667 9.21 6.74 19.87
CA ALA A 667 8.10 7.35 20.58
C ALA A 667 6.91 7.67 19.64
N HIS A 668 5.78 6.99 19.82
CA HIS A 668 4.55 7.17 19.01
C HIS A 668 3.27 7.33 19.89
N PRO A 669 2.35 8.27 19.58
CA PRO A 669 1.23 8.64 20.47
C PRO A 669 -0.14 7.92 20.21
N PRO A 670 -1.05 7.81 21.21
CA PRO A 670 -2.32 7.02 21.16
C PRO A 670 -3.65 7.78 20.82
N PRO A 671 -4.85 7.10 20.71
CA PRO A 671 -6.17 7.65 20.24
C PRO A 671 -7.25 7.95 21.35
N GLU A 672 -8.47 8.58 21.23
CA GLU A 672 -9.50 8.96 20.17
C GLU A 672 -9.93 10.49 20.13
N SER A 673 -10.62 11.04 19.09
CA SER A 673 -10.92 12.51 18.92
C SER A 673 -12.34 13.02 19.26
N VAL A 674 -13.37 12.17 19.35
CA VAL A 674 -14.78 12.62 19.51
C VAL A 674 -15.05 13.33 20.85
N LEU A 675 -14.21 13.10 21.86
CA LEU A 675 -14.32 13.71 23.19
C LEU A 675 -14.24 15.26 23.17
N CYS A 676 -13.63 15.88 22.17
CA CYS A 676 -13.37 17.32 22.15
C CYS A 676 -14.64 18.17 22.35
N PHE A 677 -15.77 17.76 21.76
CA PHE A 677 -17.05 18.48 21.87
C PHE A 677 -17.69 18.32 23.28
N PHE A 678 -17.56 17.14 23.89
CA PHE A 678 -18.01 16.90 25.26
C PHE A 678 -17.09 17.57 26.29
N SER A 679 -15.78 17.61 26.05
CA SER A 679 -14.83 18.39 26.85
C SER A 679 -15.13 19.88 26.80
N PHE A 680 -15.50 20.44 25.63
CA PHE A 680 -15.94 21.84 25.52
C PHE A 680 -17.21 22.12 26.33
N LEU A 681 -18.24 21.26 26.20
CA LEU A 681 -19.46 21.36 27.00
C LEU A 681 -19.20 21.19 28.51
N PHE A 682 -18.27 20.31 28.89
CA PHE A 682 -17.90 20.09 30.29
C PHE A 682 -17.07 21.24 30.89
N VAL A 683 -16.19 21.87 30.10
CA VAL A 683 -15.51 23.14 30.48
C VAL A 683 -16.54 24.24 30.67
N LEU A 684 -17.49 24.39 29.75
CA LEU A 684 -18.57 25.39 29.86
C LEU A 684 -19.42 25.12 31.12
N PHE A 685 -19.75 23.86 31.40
CA PHE A 685 -20.49 23.45 32.60
C PHE A 685 -19.69 23.70 33.89
N LEU A 686 -18.37 23.46 33.89
CA LEU A 686 -17.49 23.76 35.03
C LEU A 686 -17.37 25.26 35.30
N VAL A 687 -17.21 26.08 34.25
CA VAL A 687 -17.20 27.55 34.37
C VAL A 687 -18.54 28.04 34.94
N LEU A 688 -19.67 27.54 34.44
CA LEU A 688 -21.00 27.85 34.97
C LEU A 688 -21.19 27.36 36.42
N PHE A 689 -20.63 26.21 36.79
CA PHE A 689 -20.71 25.67 38.15
C PHE A 689 -19.85 26.47 39.15
N VAL A 690 -18.67 26.94 38.75
CA VAL A 690 -17.82 27.84 39.57
C VAL A 690 -18.48 29.22 39.72
N LEU A 691 -19.11 29.75 38.66
CA LEU A 691 -19.89 30.99 38.71
C LEU A 691 -21.17 30.86 39.56
N ALA A 692 -21.80 29.67 39.58
CA ALA A 692 -22.93 29.40 40.48
C ALA A 692 -22.46 29.29 41.94
N SER A 693 -21.37 28.55 42.20
CA SER A 693 -20.84 28.30 43.55
C SER A 693 -20.34 29.57 44.25
N SER A 694 -19.97 30.60 43.48
CA SER A 694 -19.57 31.92 44.00
C SER A 694 -20.74 32.85 44.34
N SER A 695 -22.00 32.42 44.11
CA SER A 695 -23.21 33.22 44.39
C SER A 695 -23.96 32.85 45.69
N SER A 696 -23.64 31.72 46.33
CA SER A 696 -24.38 31.18 47.48
C SER A 696 -23.58 31.19 48.78
N SER A 697 -23.50 32.36 49.44
CA SER A 697 -22.87 32.50 50.76
C SER A 697 -23.78 31.98 51.89
N GLY A 698 -23.87 30.65 52.08
CA GLY A 698 -24.55 30.08 53.25
C GLY A 698 -25.19 28.69 53.06
N ALA A 699 -24.37 27.65 52.89
CA ALA A 699 -24.78 26.25 53.07
C ALA A 699 -23.57 25.42 53.53
N GLU A 700 -23.80 24.36 54.31
CA GLU A 700 -22.73 23.46 54.77
C GLU A 700 -22.13 22.62 53.61
N PRO A 701 -20.83 22.26 53.67
CA PRO A 701 -20.18 21.51 52.60
C PRO A 701 -20.62 20.05 52.58
N VAL A 702 -21.62 19.73 51.76
CA VAL A 702 -21.97 18.34 51.41
C VAL A 702 -20.77 17.69 50.72
N SER A 703 -20.28 16.59 51.30
CA SER A 703 -19.08 15.88 50.84
C SER A 703 -19.09 15.57 49.33
N PRO A 704 -18.16 16.14 48.53
CA PRO A 704 -18.06 15.81 47.12
C PRO A 704 -17.51 14.38 46.96
N LEU A 705 -18.41 13.45 46.61
CA LEU A 705 -18.02 12.10 46.21
C LEU A 705 -17.15 12.20 44.95
N PHE A 706 -15.88 11.77 45.06
CA PHE A 706 -14.96 11.67 43.93
C PHE A 706 -15.46 10.62 42.91
N PHE A 707 -16.31 11.07 41.99
CA PHE A 707 -16.68 10.35 40.78
C PHE A 707 -15.43 10.13 39.92
N VAL A 708 -15.02 8.87 39.84
CA VAL A 708 -14.28 8.37 38.67
C VAL A 708 -15.22 8.56 37.46
N PRO A 709 -14.75 8.96 36.26
CA PRO A 709 -15.60 9.17 35.11
C PRO A 709 -16.23 7.86 34.57
N ALA A 710 -17.32 7.42 35.19
CA ALA A 710 -18.22 6.45 34.58
C ALA A 710 -18.93 7.13 33.39
N LEU A 711 -18.80 6.55 32.19
CA LEU A 711 -19.44 7.03 30.97
C LEU A 711 -20.96 6.77 31.02
N TYR A 712 -21.70 7.67 31.67
CA TYR A 712 -23.15 7.61 31.76
C TYR A 712 -23.81 7.92 30.41
N ALA A 713 -24.02 6.89 29.61
CA ALA A 713 -24.99 6.92 28.52
C ALA A 713 -26.43 6.90 29.10
N PRO A 714 -27.37 7.69 28.58
CA PRO A 714 -28.77 7.63 29.01
C PRO A 714 -29.44 6.34 28.49
N PRO A 715 -30.32 5.69 29.28
CA PRO A 715 -30.96 4.44 28.89
C PRO A 715 -32.02 4.66 27.79
N LEU A 716 -31.93 3.88 26.72
CA LEU A 716 -33.04 3.70 25.78
C LEU A 716 -34.09 2.74 26.38
N PRO A 717 -35.39 2.94 26.13
CA PRO A 717 -36.46 2.19 26.79
C PRO A 717 -36.52 0.74 26.32
N SER A 718 -36.60 -0.19 27.28
CA SER A 718 -36.71 -1.62 27.02
C SER A 718 -38.16 -2.05 26.73
N HIS A 719 -38.42 -2.52 25.51
CA HIS A 719 -39.65 -3.24 25.20
C HIS A 719 -39.55 -4.70 25.67
N THR A 720 -40.47 -5.11 26.53
CA THR A 720 -40.54 -6.48 27.07
C THR A 720 -41.54 -7.35 26.31
N SER A 721 -41.13 -8.53 25.84
CA SER A 721 -42.03 -9.61 25.41
C SER A 721 -41.49 -10.97 25.87
N LYS A 722 -42.40 -11.88 26.26
CA LYS A 722 -42.07 -13.17 26.91
C LYS A 722 -41.75 -14.28 25.90
N ALA A 723 -41.25 -15.41 26.40
CA ALA A 723 -40.65 -16.50 25.62
C ALA A 723 -41.64 -17.60 25.15
N GLU A 724 -41.24 -18.26 24.05
CA GLU A 724 -41.31 -19.71 23.77
C GLU A 724 -42.66 -20.46 23.57
N PRO A 725 -42.69 -21.66 22.92
CA PRO A 725 -41.72 -22.24 21.96
C PRO A 725 -42.32 -22.94 20.70
N SER A 726 -41.45 -23.16 19.69
CA SER A 726 -41.38 -24.29 18.72
C SER A 726 -42.62 -24.87 17.99
N LEU A 727 -42.60 -24.87 16.64
CA LEU A 727 -42.70 -26.09 15.77
C LEU A 727 -42.47 -25.78 14.26
N LYS A 728 -42.19 -26.82 13.45
CA LYS A 728 -42.04 -26.84 11.96
C LYS A 728 -43.12 -27.79 11.36
N PRO A 729 -43.26 -28.08 10.02
CA PRO A 729 -42.49 -27.67 8.82
C PRO A 729 -43.37 -27.30 7.57
N THR A 730 -42.77 -27.41 6.35
CA THR A 730 -43.35 -27.29 4.97
C THR A 730 -43.59 -25.86 4.44
N GLY A 731 -43.43 -25.55 3.15
CA GLY A 731 -42.95 -26.35 1.99
C GLY A 731 -42.73 -25.52 0.70
N HIS A 732 -42.16 -26.12 -0.35
CA HIS A 732 -41.94 -25.66 -1.76
C HIS A 732 -42.59 -24.33 -2.26
N ALA A 733 -41.98 -23.50 -3.12
CA ALA A 733 -41.55 -23.86 -4.48
C ALA A 733 -40.83 -22.73 -5.29
N PHE A 734 -39.88 -23.14 -6.15
CA PHE A 734 -39.54 -22.67 -7.52
C PHE A 734 -39.06 -21.22 -7.86
N CYS A 735 -38.53 -21.15 -9.09
CA CYS A 735 -37.80 -20.08 -9.79
C CYS A 735 -38.77 -19.04 -10.47
N ASP A 736 -38.40 -18.09 -11.34
CA ASP A 736 -37.25 -18.02 -12.25
C ASP A 736 -37.01 -16.63 -12.92
N HIS A 737 -35.83 -16.45 -13.54
CA HIS A 737 -35.48 -15.52 -14.66
C HIS A 737 -35.63 -13.98 -14.48
N ALA A 738 -35.00 -13.07 -15.27
CA ALA A 738 -33.74 -13.11 -16.04
C ALA A 738 -33.33 -11.72 -16.62
N LEU A 739 -32.03 -11.55 -16.92
CA LEU A 739 -31.39 -10.70 -17.98
C LEU A 739 -31.51 -9.14 -18.03
N HIS A 740 -30.35 -8.50 -17.78
CA HIS A 740 -29.67 -7.44 -18.58
C HIS A 740 -30.41 -6.19 -19.16
N ARG A 741 -29.86 -4.99 -18.87
CA ARG A 741 -29.45 -3.97 -19.89
C ARG A 741 -28.52 -2.86 -19.36
N ARG A 742 -27.73 -2.28 -20.28
CA ARG A 742 -26.84 -1.09 -20.22
C ARG A 742 -26.60 -0.65 -21.69
N PRO A 743 -26.06 0.54 -22.03
CA PRO A 743 -25.87 1.80 -21.25
C PRO A 743 -26.36 3.07 -22.01
N SER A 744 -26.08 4.28 -21.47
CA SER A 744 -25.39 5.43 -22.14
C SER A 744 -25.97 6.87 -22.01
N SER A 745 -25.12 7.77 -21.51
CA SER A 745 -24.88 9.19 -21.94
C SER A 745 -25.74 10.40 -21.50
N THR A 746 -25.02 11.52 -21.31
CA THR A 746 -25.36 12.97 -21.39
C THR A 746 -26.21 13.72 -20.32
N SER A 747 -25.48 14.57 -19.56
CA SER A 747 -25.67 16.04 -19.38
C SER A 747 -26.72 16.66 -18.42
N ASN A 748 -26.18 17.22 -17.31
CA ASN A 748 -26.38 18.56 -16.71
C ASN A 748 -27.76 19.13 -16.25
N THR A 749 -27.80 19.35 -14.93
CA THR A 749 -28.34 20.51 -14.16
C THR A 749 -29.79 20.99 -14.29
N LEU A 750 -30.47 21.05 -13.14
CA LEU A 750 -31.28 22.21 -12.73
C LEU A 750 -31.31 22.35 -11.20
N TRP A 751 -31.15 23.56 -10.67
CA TRP A 751 -31.05 23.86 -9.23
C TRP A 751 -32.40 24.31 -8.65
N ARG A 752 -32.64 24.00 -7.36
CA ARG A 752 -33.66 24.69 -6.54
C ARG A 752 -33.14 24.90 -5.11
N VAL A 753 -33.11 26.16 -4.67
CA VAL A 753 -32.95 26.57 -3.27
C VAL A 753 -34.34 26.68 -2.65
N CYS A 754 -34.49 26.34 -1.36
CA CYS A 754 -35.73 26.53 -0.62
C CYS A 754 -35.45 27.11 0.77
N VAL A 755 -36.37 27.95 1.25
CA VAL A 755 -36.28 28.82 2.43
C VAL A 755 -37.71 28.91 2.99
N VAL A 756 -38.07 28.78 4.27
CA VAL A 756 -37.46 28.35 5.55
C VAL A 756 -38.62 28.53 6.59
N ILE A 757 -38.36 28.60 7.92
CA ILE A 757 -39.30 28.89 9.03
C ILE A 757 -40.02 27.65 9.60
N GLN A 758 -39.59 27.20 10.80
CA GLN A 758 -40.34 26.33 11.72
C GLN A 758 -41.08 27.15 12.81
N SER A 759 -41.66 26.47 13.81
CA SER A 759 -42.16 27.06 15.07
C SER A 759 -42.35 25.98 16.16
N HIS A 760 -41.62 26.05 17.28
CA HIS A 760 -41.64 25.07 18.38
C HIS A 760 -42.22 25.63 19.68
N GLY A 761 -43.39 25.16 20.10
CA GLY A 761 -43.90 25.43 21.45
C GLY A 761 -42.96 24.91 22.54
N VAL A 762 -42.45 25.80 23.39
CA VAL A 762 -41.72 25.48 24.64
C VAL A 762 -42.36 26.25 25.79
N VAL A 763 -42.64 25.57 26.90
CA VAL A 763 -43.26 26.17 28.09
C VAL A 763 -42.27 26.14 29.25
N CYS A 764 -41.53 27.23 29.44
CA CYS A 764 -40.70 27.41 30.63
C CYS A 764 -41.51 28.08 31.74
N SER A 765 -42.07 27.25 32.62
CA SER A 765 -42.59 27.66 33.93
C SER A 765 -41.67 27.10 35.01
N SER A 766 -40.94 27.95 35.73
CA SER A 766 -40.06 27.53 36.83
C SER A 766 -40.08 28.50 38.00
N PRO A 767 -40.99 28.30 38.96
CA PRO A 767 -40.78 28.65 40.36
C PRO A 767 -40.14 27.44 41.08
N ALA A 768 -39.03 27.64 41.79
CA ALA A 768 -38.47 26.62 42.67
C ALA A 768 -39.21 26.57 44.02
N CYS A 769 -40.50 26.18 44.00
CA CYS A 769 -41.36 26.02 45.17
C CYS A 769 -42.45 24.95 44.92
N CYS A 770 -43.14 24.55 45.98
CA CYS A 770 -44.30 23.65 45.99
C CYS A 770 -44.03 22.16 45.67
N LEU A 771 -43.41 21.46 46.63
CA LEU A 771 -44.04 20.22 47.11
C LEU A 771 -45.45 20.58 47.62
N PRO A 772 -46.50 19.77 47.35
CA PRO A 772 -46.70 18.59 48.19
C PRO A 772 -47.34 17.36 47.50
N LEU A 773 -47.68 16.40 48.37
CA LEU A 773 -48.15 15.04 48.17
C LEU A 773 -49.43 14.85 47.32
N THR A 774 -49.51 13.63 46.74
CA THR A 774 -50.72 12.81 46.50
C THR A 774 -51.89 13.36 45.68
N THR A 775 -52.19 12.66 44.58
CA THR A 775 -53.53 12.64 43.96
C THR A 775 -54.19 11.27 44.17
N ARG A 776 -55.21 11.21 45.03
CA ARG A 776 -56.23 10.15 45.02
C ARG A 776 -57.42 10.66 44.20
N THR A 777 -58.08 9.78 43.44
CA THR A 777 -59.18 10.14 42.55
C THR A 777 -60.45 10.54 43.31
N GLU A 778 -61.13 11.63 42.91
CA GLU A 778 -62.55 11.62 42.45
C GLU A 778 -63.11 13.02 42.04
N THR A 779 -63.81 13.01 40.89
CA THR A 779 -64.94 13.84 40.40
C THR A 779 -65.18 15.34 40.72
N ASN A 780 -65.46 16.08 39.63
CA ASN A 780 -66.46 17.17 39.42
C ASN A 780 -66.13 18.67 39.70
N ASP A 781 -65.89 19.37 38.58
CA ASP A 781 -66.48 20.64 38.11
C ASP A 781 -66.15 22.06 38.66
N LEU A 782 -65.78 22.89 37.66
CA LEU A 782 -65.92 24.35 37.45
C LEU A 782 -64.93 25.39 38.01
N PHE A 783 -64.69 26.38 37.13
CA PHE A 783 -63.87 27.61 37.19
C PHE A 783 -62.34 27.50 37.19
N THR A 784 -61.70 28.45 36.49
CA THR A 784 -60.30 28.37 36.03
C THR A 784 -59.59 29.74 36.04
N HIS A 785 -58.35 29.75 36.49
CA HIS A 785 -57.37 30.78 36.10
C HIS A 785 -56.07 30.10 35.67
N LEU A 786 -55.69 30.29 34.40
CA LEU A 786 -54.52 29.67 33.76
C LEU A 786 -53.43 30.72 33.57
N GLN A 787 -52.21 30.44 34.06
CA GLN A 787 -51.01 31.17 33.65
C GLN A 787 -50.14 30.23 32.81
N VAL A 788 -50.27 30.32 31.49
CA VAL A 788 -49.54 29.50 30.52
C VAL A 788 -48.57 30.38 29.74
N CYS A 789 -47.27 30.18 29.97
CA CYS A 789 -46.24 30.67 29.04
C CYS A 789 -46.29 29.86 27.75
N VAL A 790 -46.08 30.49 26.59
CA VAL A 790 -45.85 29.78 25.32
C VAL A 790 -44.71 30.47 24.58
N CYS A 791 -43.49 29.94 24.71
CA CYS A 791 -42.38 30.31 23.83
C CYS A 791 -42.53 29.58 22.49
N VAL A 792 -42.05 30.18 21.39
CA VAL A 792 -42.14 29.57 20.05
C VAL A 792 -40.78 29.65 19.34
N CYS A 793 -40.01 28.56 19.31
CA CYS A 793 -38.66 28.53 18.73
C CYS A 793 -38.70 28.27 17.22
N VAL A 794 -38.24 29.22 16.41
CA VAL A 794 -38.21 29.11 14.95
C VAL A 794 -36.84 28.62 14.51
N CYS A 795 -36.65 27.31 14.26
CA CYS A 795 -35.43 26.85 13.59
C CYS A 795 -35.52 27.06 12.07
N VAL A 796 -34.36 27.21 11.44
CA VAL A 796 -34.21 27.75 10.09
C VAL A 796 -33.26 26.86 9.29
N CYS A 797 -33.79 25.86 8.59
CA CYS A 797 -33.01 24.90 7.81
C CYS A 797 -32.67 25.45 6.41
N VAL A 798 -31.49 26.07 6.24
CA VAL A 798 -30.96 26.43 4.92
C VAL A 798 -30.02 25.32 4.43
N CYS A 799 -30.52 24.44 3.55
CA CYS A 799 -29.74 23.36 2.97
C CYS A 799 -29.04 23.82 1.68
N VAL A 800 -27.72 24.05 1.75
CA VAL A 800 -26.86 24.17 0.55
C VAL A 800 -25.99 22.91 0.46
N CYS A 801 -26.17 22.14 -0.61
CA CYS A 801 -25.63 20.78 -0.70
C CYS A 801 -24.15 20.69 -1.13
N VAL A 802 -23.23 21.34 -0.41
CA VAL A 802 -21.84 20.86 -0.20
C VAL A 802 -21.35 21.35 1.17
N CYS A 803 -21.10 20.41 2.09
CA CYS A 803 -20.42 20.58 3.40
C CYS A 803 -21.10 21.49 4.47
N VAL A 804 -21.22 20.93 5.68
CA VAL A 804 -21.63 21.55 6.97
C VAL A 804 -23.08 22.06 7.05
N CYS A 805 -23.87 21.43 7.92
CA CYS A 805 -25.16 21.98 8.38
C CYS A 805 -24.90 22.86 9.62
N VAL A 806 -25.20 24.17 9.53
CA VAL A 806 -25.15 25.09 10.68
C VAL A 806 -26.56 25.45 11.11
N CYS A 807 -26.94 25.09 12.34
CA CYS A 807 -28.22 25.44 12.94
C CYS A 807 -28.09 26.71 13.77
N VAL A 808 -28.86 27.75 13.45
CA VAL A 808 -28.99 28.96 14.28
C VAL A 808 -30.40 29.00 14.85
N CYS A 809 -30.50 29.10 16.18
CA CYS A 809 -31.77 29.15 16.90
C CYS A 809 -32.04 30.57 17.41
N VAL A 810 -33.23 31.10 17.15
CA VAL A 810 -33.69 32.37 17.72
C VAL A 810 -34.94 32.10 18.57
N CYS A 811 -34.87 32.47 19.84
CA CYS A 811 -35.96 32.30 20.80
C CYS A 811 -36.66 33.64 21.03
N VAL A 812 -37.98 33.68 20.85
CA VAL A 812 -38.82 34.83 21.18
C VAL A 812 -39.85 34.40 22.22
N CYS A 813 -39.90 35.13 23.34
CA CYS A 813 -40.84 34.89 24.43
C CYS A 813 -41.96 35.93 24.37
N VAL A 814 -43.22 35.48 24.36
CA VAL A 814 -44.40 36.36 24.37
C VAL A 814 -45.26 36.01 25.59
N CYS A 815 -45.35 36.95 26.54
CA CYS A 815 -46.15 36.79 27.75
C CYS A 815 -47.55 37.40 27.53
N VAL A 816 -48.55 36.56 27.26
CA VAL A 816 -49.95 37.00 27.15
C VAL A 816 -50.63 36.89 28.50
N TRP A 817 -51.08 38.02 29.06
CA TRP A 817 -51.91 38.05 30.27
C TRP A 817 -53.39 38.04 29.86
N ALA A 818 -54.12 37.00 30.25
CA ALA A 818 -55.55 36.86 29.98
C ALA A 818 -56.31 36.52 31.27
N VAL A 819 -57.00 37.52 31.84
CA VAL A 819 -57.84 37.39 33.03
C VAL A 819 -59.23 37.93 32.68
N VAL A 820 -60.15 37.05 32.29
CA VAL A 820 -61.55 37.42 32.02
C VAL A 820 -62.48 36.24 32.39
N ALA A 821 -63.41 36.53 33.32
CA ALA A 821 -64.63 35.78 33.67
C ALA A 821 -64.52 34.25 33.83
#